data_AF-A0A6G6GK05-F1
#
_entry.id   AF-A0A6G6GK05-F1
#
_cell.length_a   1.000
_cell.length_b   1.000
_cell.length_c   1.000
_cell.angle_alpha   90.00
_cell.angle_beta   90.00
_cell.angle_gamma   90.00
#
_symmetry.space_group_name_H-M   'P 1'
#
loop_
_entity.id
_entity.type
_entity.pdbx_description
1 polymer ?
#
loop_
_entity_poly.entity_id
_entity_poly.type
_entity_poly.pdbx_seq_one_letter_code
_entity_poly.pdbx_strand_id
1 'polypeptide(L)'
;MKTKKILFIVFALAICSPSSAQIFDKIKKTIGKATSVISLDKLSRDPVTTSFKDVNKTKYLEDDFGNDAVYKNIHDQPYTWEKGFFLTPGFYQGNFNSFCIKAGTYAPQSGNGRFYAELKGPKADIISAIIEGYQKDPDITQKEVQLLLWAIIAKTDFQKMKGPIKVTALKLLTPNQLARLSKGALETYATNEIKDIAKKNETLRYIMEAENNLRRKYYQGVSEYSEYEEVAMRAGVEPIFHGFNKGRWTKHPNGFFIRYSLKSYRGTLTQIYVPENNIEAYTPIRGKGPYTSDFYPTTVGTYYQSRNSIATPANPAGQRIIQTDVPPGGTVWGGGSSGDPSGSGGTSGGSNDTGNETGNDGSTGGNSSSGGTDETNGSGGNDGTSGSGGNGGNDGTGGNSSGGTLPSNEEEKNPFDCEEVIHPIADATIKQEMLFQNIPGAIVCVFKGDSIIHMKAYGKMGPGKPLTLESRLHWASISKSVTAVAAMQMVEIGSRLKLSDKPSKLLPYWPSSIEVEDEDGNTLTDNRLGEITLQHLLNNSSGIQHYGKGMNDSTATIYKRKKVPFVRNTSYEDLLNGQFNAQGATEMFNKSVLDFKPGTDYLYSSYGFVLAGAMIDKQSNNGYEAYIMKHIKDRLGLESFQKTTNEDKYGYEIFNDGIVGNHPVGSFNKVLPAGGWESTICDLATYARALSRGELLYDDNALWKKENMYMFDDMTTRGYGLGVNRMGTGDNLRVYHGGTNNYARSYMQFFPSDTTGIVVLSSLRHADLERLIRNLVNNMNLRVGLYGSDTRPLNKCHHSMKSKNDQFVGVWRRTGKDQIIRTGLDLESFKIEMNTLKSYGYYLDSFDISYTGENNKEIYDGVFKKGNKTQVLITGKYPAGIDREVIRFREQGLEIVDVNYGRDKPENADDGVYNFTINALFERDAPQSTLFHSFTTLDIVDKINEKQAQNLRLIDIEAIPVNKDSHQNFLCLFTAGNPNKFLIENQTDFRENLKNGTYSSFGQILDIESYYNNNREGKYWSVASIWETSGVSQKTSINETDDYTMSFCNFMDLHTTNEFNGYELIDWERTYTEPTED
;
A
#
# COMPACT_ATOMS: atom_id res chain seq x y z
N MET A 1 30.21 48.44 25.02
CA MET A 1 30.12 47.88 26.39
C MET A 1 29.15 46.71 26.41
N LYS A 2 29.51 45.60 27.06
CA LYS A 2 28.64 44.55 27.68
C LYS A 2 27.34 44.14 26.93
N THR A 3 27.30 43.07 26.13
CA THR A 3 27.17 41.61 26.44
C THR A 3 25.76 41.03 26.68
N LYS A 4 25.45 40.00 25.85
CA LYS A 4 24.73 38.73 26.13
C LYS A 4 23.17 38.64 26.17
N LYS A 5 22.68 37.90 25.15
CA LYS A 5 21.86 36.65 25.19
C LYS A 5 20.48 36.60 25.90
N ILE A 6 19.47 36.22 25.08
CA ILE A 6 18.52 35.09 25.25
C ILE A 6 17.65 35.06 26.53
N LEU A 7 16.33 35.24 26.38
CA LEU A 7 15.33 34.15 26.50
C LEU A 7 13.99 34.55 25.86
N PHE A 8 13.26 33.59 25.29
CA PHE A 8 11.96 33.74 24.64
C PHE A 8 10.95 32.80 25.33
N ILE A 9 9.65 32.98 25.05
CA ILE A 9 8.53 32.08 25.44
C ILE A 9 8.04 32.20 26.91
N VAL A 10 6.86 32.79 27.12
CA VAL A 10 5.55 32.13 27.41
C VAL A 10 4.50 33.24 27.61
N PHE A 11 3.59 33.46 26.66
CA PHE A 11 2.23 33.95 26.93
C PHE A 11 1.34 33.87 25.66
N ALA A 12 0.65 32.74 25.48
CA ALA A 12 -0.52 32.59 24.60
C ALA A 12 -1.17 31.21 24.83
N LEU A 13 -2.02 31.09 25.84
CA LEU A 13 -2.94 29.95 25.99
C LEU A 13 -4.33 30.37 25.52
N ALA A 14 -5.08 29.40 24.96
CA ALA A 14 -6.46 29.51 24.47
C ALA A 14 -6.68 30.13 23.06
N ILE A 15 -6.33 29.37 22.01
CA ILE A 15 -7.13 29.33 20.77
C ILE A 15 -7.44 27.85 20.46
N CYS A 16 -8.64 27.39 20.81
CA CYS A 16 -9.18 26.14 20.25
C CYS A 16 -9.73 26.43 18.84
N SER A 17 -9.27 25.67 17.85
CA SER A 17 -9.78 25.77 16.47
C SER A 17 -11.18 25.13 16.33
N PRO A 18 -12.06 25.67 15.46
CA PRO A 18 -13.46 25.24 15.39
C PRO A 18 -13.70 23.84 14.79
N SER A 19 -12.68 23.20 14.19
CA SER A 19 -12.82 21.87 13.57
C SER A 19 -13.01 20.73 14.57
N SER A 20 -12.44 20.83 15.78
CA SER A 20 -12.66 19.83 16.84
C SER A 20 -14.11 19.83 17.33
N ALA A 21 -14.75 21.01 17.37
CA ALA A 21 -16.12 21.16 17.85
C ALA A 21 -17.14 20.45 16.93
N GLN A 22 -16.96 20.52 15.61
CA GLN A 22 -17.86 19.84 14.65
C GLN A 22 -17.78 18.31 14.71
N ILE A 23 -16.61 17.74 15.04
CA ILE A 23 -16.46 16.30 15.28
C ILE A 23 -17.19 15.91 16.56
N PHE A 24 -17.01 16.67 17.64
CA PHE A 24 -17.75 16.46 18.90
C PHE A 24 -19.27 16.61 18.75
N ASP A 25 -19.76 17.54 17.94
CA ASP A 25 -21.19 17.73 17.69
C ASP A 25 -21.80 16.62 16.80
N LYS A 26 -21.05 16.08 15.84
CA LYS A 26 -21.45 14.85 15.13
C LYS A 26 -21.53 13.66 16.09
N ILE A 27 -20.57 13.49 17.00
CA ILE A 27 -20.60 12.45 18.03
C ILE A 27 -21.83 12.63 18.95
N LYS A 28 -22.12 13.86 19.41
CA LYS A 28 -23.34 14.17 20.18
C LYS A 28 -24.63 13.79 19.44
N LYS A 29 -24.75 14.13 18.15
CA LYS A 29 -25.95 13.81 17.35
C LYS A 29 -26.15 12.29 17.15
N THR A 30 -25.07 11.51 17.05
CA THR A 30 -25.16 10.05 16.92
C THR A 30 -25.57 9.35 18.24
N ILE A 31 -25.34 9.96 19.39
CA ILE A 31 -25.69 9.39 20.71
C ILE A 31 -27.20 9.46 21.00
N GLY A 32 -27.95 10.36 20.35
CA GLY A 32 -29.36 10.66 20.65
C GLY A 32 -30.42 9.63 20.22
N LYS A 33 -30.06 8.47 19.66
CA LYS A 33 -31.02 7.47 19.11
C LYS A 33 -30.73 6.01 19.51
N ALA A 34 -30.23 5.76 20.72
CA ALA A 34 -30.04 4.39 21.23
C ALA A 34 -30.22 4.26 22.75
N THR A 35 -31.46 4.45 23.23
CA THR A 35 -31.81 4.36 24.66
C THR A 35 -32.96 3.38 24.92
N SER A 36 -32.63 2.10 25.13
CA SER A 36 -33.43 1.19 25.98
C SER A 36 -32.61 -0.04 26.43
N VAL A 37 -32.73 -0.35 27.73
CA VAL A 37 -32.35 -1.60 28.41
C VAL A 37 -30.88 -2.08 28.33
N ILE A 38 -30.04 -1.60 29.26
CA ILE A 38 -28.97 -2.40 29.88
C ILE A 38 -29.16 -2.32 31.39
N SER A 39 -29.34 -3.46 32.06
CA SER A 39 -29.55 -3.54 33.51
C SER A 39 -28.28 -3.20 34.31
N LEU A 40 -28.45 -2.62 35.50
CA LEU A 40 -27.36 -2.10 36.34
C LEU A 40 -26.28 -3.16 36.69
N ASP A 41 -26.65 -4.44 36.73
CA ASP A 41 -25.76 -5.55 37.10
C ASP A 41 -24.66 -5.88 36.07
N LYS A 42 -24.73 -5.29 34.87
CA LYS A 42 -23.69 -5.43 33.81
C LYS A 42 -22.61 -4.35 33.83
N LEU A 43 -22.72 -3.32 34.68
CA LEU A 43 -21.92 -2.09 34.59
C LEU A 43 -20.80 -1.95 35.65
N SER A 44 -20.71 -2.85 36.62
CA SER A 44 -19.67 -2.84 37.67
C SER A 44 -18.45 -3.75 37.40
N ARG A 45 -18.45 -4.51 36.30
CA ARG A 45 -17.46 -5.58 36.04
C ARG A 45 -16.13 -5.04 35.51
N ASP A 46 -15.02 -5.65 35.95
CA ASP A 46 -13.67 -5.31 35.47
C ASP A 46 -13.55 -5.52 33.93
N PRO A 47 -12.87 -4.60 33.19
CA PRO A 47 -12.64 -4.71 31.75
C PRO A 47 -12.02 -6.04 31.29
N VAL A 48 -11.11 -6.57 32.12
CA VAL A 48 -10.47 -7.87 31.96
C VAL A 48 -10.73 -8.70 33.22
N THR A 49 -11.40 -9.84 33.06
CA THR A 49 -11.79 -10.74 34.15
C THR A 49 -10.81 -11.89 34.37
N THR A 50 -9.87 -12.14 33.44
CA THR A 50 -8.83 -13.17 33.56
C THR A 50 -8.13 -13.15 34.91
N SER A 51 -8.08 -14.30 35.58
CA SER A 51 -7.60 -14.41 36.96
C SER A 51 -6.92 -15.76 37.22
N PHE A 52 -6.37 -15.95 38.42
CA PHE A 52 -5.87 -17.26 38.86
C PHE A 52 -6.95 -18.36 38.96
N LYS A 53 -8.24 -18.03 38.79
CA LYS A 53 -9.30 -19.04 38.67
C LYS A 53 -9.34 -19.65 37.27
N ASP A 54 -8.83 -18.95 36.26
CA ASP A 54 -8.79 -19.35 34.85
C ASP A 54 -7.56 -20.20 34.49
N VAL A 55 -6.57 -20.27 35.39
CA VAL A 55 -5.38 -21.12 35.25
C VAL A 55 -5.77 -22.58 35.37
N ASN A 56 -5.30 -23.42 34.45
CA ASN A 56 -5.42 -24.88 34.58
C ASN A 56 -4.51 -25.40 35.70
N LYS A 57 -5.09 -26.02 36.73
CA LYS A 57 -4.39 -26.50 37.93
C LYS A 57 -4.17 -28.01 37.98
N THR A 58 -4.52 -28.71 36.90
CA THR A 58 -4.56 -30.18 36.91
C THR A 58 -3.25 -30.84 36.48
N LYS A 59 -2.33 -30.10 35.83
CA LYS A 59 -1.03 -30.60 35.36
C LYS A 59 0.04 -29.51 35.46
N TYR A 60 1.07 -29.80 36.24
CA TYR A 60 2.30 -29.00 36.40
C TYR A 60 3.52 -29.90 36.15
N LEU A 61 4.69 -29.29 35.93
CA LEU A 61 5.98 -29.96 36.05
C LEU A 61 6.73 -29.37 37.24
N GLU A 62 7.71 -30.10 37.77
CA GLU A 62 8.54 -29.66 38.90
C GLU A 62 9.24 -28.32 38.61
N ASP A 63 9.51 -27.55 39.67
CA ASP A 63 9.98 -26.18 39.54
C ASP A 63 11.42 -26.10 38.96
N ASP A 64 12.19 -27.18 39.07
CA ASP A 64 13.53 -27.38 38.48
C ASP A 64 13.53 -28.02 37.09
N PHE A 65 12.36 -28.45 36.58
CA PHE A 65 12.26 -29.09 35.27
C PHE A 65 12.78 -28.16 34.17
N GLY A 66 13.68 -28.70 33.33
CA GLY A 66 14.28 -27.97 32.22
C GLY A 66 15.36 -26.96 32.63
N ASN A 67 15.89 -26.98 33.86
CA ASN A 67 16.99 -26.10 34.25
C ASN A 67 18.28 -26.37 33.47
N ASP A 68 18.59 -27.65 33.19
CA ASP A 68 19.76 -28.07 32.40
C ASP A 68 19.44 -28.24 30.90
N ALA A 69 18.27 -27.79 30.44
CA ALA A 69 17.85 -27.95 29.05
C ALA A 69 18.50 -26.92 28.12
N VAL A 70 18.83 -27.35 26.90
CA VAL A 70 19.25 -26.45 25.82
C VAL A 70 17.99 -25.83 25.18
N TYR A 71 17.77 -24.54 25.45
CA TYR A 71 16.63 -23.79 24.92
C TYR A 71 16.92 -23.22 23.53
N LYS A 72 16.08 -23.55 22.55
CA LYS A 72 16.00 -22.82 21.27
C LYS A 72 15.35 -21.45 21.49
N ASN A 73 15.71 -20.44 20.70
CA ASN A 73 15.02 -19.15 20.74
C ASN A 73 13.64 -19.28 20.07
N ILE A 74 12.56 -18.83 20.73
CA ILE A 74 11.20 -18.83 20.16
C ILE A 74 11.14 -17.94 18.92
N HIS A 75 11.84 -16.80 18.95
CA HIS A 75 11.84 -15.83 17.85
C HIS A 75 12.50 -16.33 16.58
N ASP A 76 13.38 -17.34 16.68
CA ASP A 76 14.05 -17.95 15.53
C ASP A 76 13.23 -19.11 14.93
N GLN A 77 11.98 -19.31 15.38
CA GLN A 77 11.09 -20.37 14.89
C GLN A 77 10.12 -19.85 13.81
N PRO A 78 9.63 -20.71 12.90
CA PRO A 78 8.72 -20.29 11.84
C PRO A 78 7.46 -19.61 12.41
N TYR A 79 7.22 -18.36 12.03
CA TYR A 79 6.10 -17.55 12.51
C TYR A 79 5.07 -17.32 11.39
N THR A 80 3.78 -17.39 11.74
CA THR A 80 2.70 -16.83 10.91
C THR A 80 1.88 -15.85 11.74
N TRP A 81 1.35 -14.80 11.11
CA TRP A 81 0.56 -13.79 11.82
C TRP A 81 -0.71 -14.38 12.45
N GLU A 82 -1.29 -15.40 11.83
CA GLU A 82 -2.54 -16.02 12.26
C GLU A 82 -2.32 -16.93 13.47
N LYS A 83 -1.30 -17.81 13.40
CA LYS A 83 -1.10 -18.90 14.37
C LYS A 83 0.03 -18.65 15.37
N GLY A 84 0.94 -17.72 15.10
CA GLY A 84 2.14 -17.48 15.89
C GLY A 84 3.31 -18.41 15.52
N PHE A 85 4.17 -18.70 16.49
CA PHE A 85 5.39 -19.50 16.31
C PHE A 85 5.06 -21.00 16.26
N PHE A 86 5.56 -21.70 15.24
CA PHE A 86 5.50 -23.15 15.13
C PHE A 86 6.67 -23.80 15.89
N LEU A 87 6.34 -24.64 16.87
CA LEU A 87 7.28 -25.27 17.80
C LEU A 87 7.17 -26.79 17.66
N THR A 88 8.26 -27.45 17.28
CA THR A 88 8.38 -28.92 17.29
C THR A 88 8.73 -29.41 18.72
N PRO A 89 8.73 -30.72 19.02
CA PRO A 89 9.16 -31.22 20.33
C PRO A 89 10.54 -30.68 20.77
N GLY A 90 10.63 -30.24 22.03
CA GLY A 90 11.83 -29.62 22.60
C GLY A 90 11.57 -28.45 23.55
N PHE A 91 12.66 -27.78 23.95
CA PHE A 91 12.65 -26.63 24.85
C PHE A 91 12.91 -25.32 24.10
N TYR A 92 12.13 -24.29 24.43
CA TYR A 92 12.16 -22.98 23.78
C TYR A 92 12.09 -21.83 24.78
N GLN A 93 12.75 -20.71 24.48
CA GLN A 93 12.66 -19.49 25.28
C GLN A 93 12.69 -18.22 24.43
N GLY A 94 12.05 -17.15 24.90
CA GLY A 94 12.06 -15.85 24.22
C GLY A 94 11.68 -14.73 25.17
N ASN A 95 12.34 -13.58 25.03
CA ASN A 95 11.89 -12.35 25.70
C ASN A 95 10.84 -11.68 24.81
N PHE A 96 9.71 -11.30 25.39
CA PHE A 96 8.62 -10.62 24.69
C PHE A 96 8.37 -9.25 25.30
N ASN A 97 8.09 -8.25 24.47
CA ASN A 97 7.50 -7.00 24.93
C ASN A 97 6.19 -7.30 25.66
N SER A 98 5.96 -6.62 26.78
CA SER A 98 4.81 -6.92 27.63
C SER A 98 4.24 -5.68 28.31
N PHE A 99 3.03 -5.83 28.84
CA PHE A 99 2.25 -4.75 29.42
C PHE A 99 1.49 -5.20 30.67
N CYS A 100 1.38 -4.28 31.63
CA CYS A 100 0.55 -4.45 32.80
C CYS A 100 -0.93 -4.16 32.49
N ILE A 101 -1.80 -5.14 32.71
CA ILE A 101 -3.26 -5.00 32.54
C ILE A 101 -4.00 -5.06 33.89
N LYS A 102 -3.37 -4.52 34.94
CA LYS A 102 -4.01 -4.15 36.21
C LYS A 102 -3.31 -2.91 36.79
N ALA A 103 -3.94 -2.24 37.75
CA ALA A 103 -3.40 -1.08 38.46
C ALA A 103 -3.61 -1.23 39.98
N GLY A 104 -2.81 -0.53 40.79
CA GLY A 104 -2.82 -0.63 42.26
C GLY A 104 -2.21 -1.93 42.79
N THR A 105 -1.31 -2.53 42.02
CA THR A 105 -0.67 -3.84 42.30
C THR A 105 0.84 -3.71 42.40
N TYR A 106 1.49 -4.61 43.14
CA TYR A 106 2.95 -4.59 43.30
C TYR A 106 3.67 -4.93 42.00
N ALA A 107 4.82 -4.30 41.76
CA ALA A 107 5.72 -4.68 40.68
C ALA A 107 6.13 -6.16 40.77
N PRO A 108 6.49 -6.84 39.67
CA PRO A 108 6.87 -8.24 39.70
C PRO A 108 8.22 -8.36 40.41
N GLN A 109 8.24 -9.03 41.57
CA GLN A 109 9.45 -9.26 42.37
C GLN A 109 9.64 -10.76 42.67
N SER A 110 10.70 -11.10 43.41
CA SER A 110 10.97 -12.47 43.87
C SER A 110 9.93 -12.94 44.90
N GLY A 111 8.90 -13.65 44.43
CA GLY A 111 7.87 -14.24 45.29
C GLY A 111 7.02 -15.28 44.57
N ASN A 112 5.95 -14.84 43.90
CA ASN A 112 4.95 -15.73 43.30
C ASN A 112 5.18 -15.97 41.81
N GLY A 113 4.95 -17.20 41.34
CA GLY A 113 4.93 -17.51 39.92
C GLY A 113 3.87 -16.72 39.15
N ARG A 114 4.03 -16.65 37.82
CA ARG A 114 2.96 -16.26 36.90
C ARG A 114 2.58 -17.45 36.04
N PHE A 115 1.28 -17.61 35.85
CA PHE A 115 0.65 -18.81 35.33
C PHE A 115 -0.22 -18.46 34.13
N TYR A 116 -0.20 -19.31 33.09
CA TYR A 116 -0.98 -19.08 31.88
C TYR A 116 -2.48 -19.08 32.15
N ALA A 117 -3.17 -18.06 31.63
CA ALA A 117 -4.60 -18.05 31.41
C ALA A 117 -4.93 -17.24 30.15
N GLU A 118 -6.04 -17.56 29.49
CA GLU A 118 -6.52 -16.82 28.31
C GLU A 118 -7.06 -15.43 28.67
N LEU A 119 -6.95 -14.49 27.73
CA LEU A 119 -7.58 -13.17 27.84
C LEU A 119 -9.11 -13.27 27.79
N LYS A 120 -9.78 -12.81 28.85
CA LYS A 120 -11.23 -12.86 29.06
C LYS A 120 -11.73 -11.57 29.68
N GLY A 121 -12.92 -11.13 29.28
CA GLY A 121 -13.64 -10.01 29.90
C GLY A 121 -14.37 -9.12 28.90
N PRO A 122 -15.20 -8.17 29.36
CA PRO A 122 -16.07 -7.34 28.50
C PRO A 122 -15.33 -6.43 27.50
N LYS A 123 -14.02 -6.26 27.65
CA LYS A 123 -13.14 -5.47 26.76
C LYS A 123 -11.97 -6.29 26.19
N ALA A 124 -11.99 -7.63 26.30
CA ALA A 124 -10.89 -8.49 25.86
C ALA A 124 -10.48 -8.21 24.40
N ASP A 125 -11.45 -8.10 23.49
CA ASP A 125 -11.23 -7.77 22.07
C ASP A 125 -10.58 -6.38 21.84
N ILE A 126 -10.84 -5.42 22.73
CA ILE A 126 -10.22 -4.08 22.67
C ILE A 126 -8.76 -4.17 23.12
N ILE A 127 -8.48 -4.98 24.14
CA ILE A 127 -7.12 -5.23 24.61
C ILE A 127 -6.32 -5.98 23.54
N SER A 128 -6.87 -7.04 22.92
CA SER A 128 -6.22 -7.74 21.79
C SER A 128 -5.94 -6.78 20.62
N ALA A 129 -6.90 -5.93 20.24
CA ALA A 129 -6.70 -4.96 19.15
C ALA A 129 -5.59 -3.94 19.44
N ILE A 130 -5.42 -3.52 20.70
CA ILE A 130 -4.31 -2.64 21.13
C ILE A 130 -2.96 -3.34 20.99
N ILE A 131 -2.86 -4.60 21.43
CA ILE A 131 -1.62 -5.39 21.33
C ILE A 131 -1.27 -5.69 19.86
N GLU A 132 -2.27 -6.05 19.05
CA GLU A 132 -2.08 -6.26 17.61
C GLU A 132 -1.69 -4.97 16.87
N GLY A 133 -2.30 -3.84 17.22
CA GLY A 133 -1.97 -2.55 16.61
C GLY A 133 -0.56 -2.07 16.98
N TYR A 134 -0.14 -2.26 18.23
CA TYR A 134 1.26 -2.04 18.64
C TYR A 134 2.25 -2.94 17.90
N GLN A 135 1.87 -4.19 17.59
CA GLN A 135 2.68 -5.09 16.74
C GLN A 135 2.70 -4.69 15.25
N LYS A 136 1.88 -3.74 14.81
CA LYS A 136 1.73 -3.32 13.40
C LYS A 136 2.19 -1.88 13.12
N ASP A 137 2.20 -1.02 14.13
CA ASP A 137 2.47 0.41 14.01
C ASP A 137 3.75 0.78 14.80
N PRO A 138 4.91 0.96 14.14
CA PRO A 138 6.17 1.27 14.82
C PRO A 138 6.20 2.67 15.44
N ASP A 139 5.31 3.59 15.03
CA ASP A 139 5.20 4.94 15.62
C ASP A 139 4.62 4.91 17.04
N ILE A 140 3.98 3.80 17.44
CA ILE A 140 3.28 3.70 18.71
C ILE A 140 4.24 3.15 19.77
N THR A 141 4.56 3.97 20.76
CA THR A 141 5.51 3.59 21.81
C THR A 141 4.87 2.64 22.83
N GLN A 142 5.71 1.80 23.45
CA GLN A 142 5.29 0.93 24.56
C GLN A 142 4.68 1.75 25.73
N LYS A 143 5.15 2.99 25.92
CA LYS A 143 4.63 3.90 26.96
C LYS A 143 3.18 4.31 26.67
N GLU A 144 2.87 4.71 25.43
CA GLU A 144 1.50 5.09 25.05
C GLU A 144 0.51 3.92 25.16
N VAL A 145 0.93 2.72 24.73
CA VAL A 145 0.11 1.51 24.86
C VAL A 145 -0.13 1.17 26.33
N GLN A 146 0.89 1.24 27.18
CA GLN A 146 0.72 1.01 28.61
C GLN A 146 -0.25 2.04 29.24
N LEU A 147 -0.16 3.30 28.84
CA LEU A 147 -1.08 4.35 29.28
C LEU A 147 -2.51 4.14 28.77
N LEU A 148 -2.69 3.66 27.53
CA LEU A 148 -4.03 3.35 27.01
C LEU A 148 -4.65 2.14 27.73
N LEU A 149 -3.87 1.08 27.98
CA LEU A 149 -4.30 -0.09 28.74
C LEU A 149 -4.71 0.29 30.17
N TRP A 150 -3.92 1.11 30.87
CA TRP A 150 -4.29 1.63 32.19
C TRP A 150 -5.52 2.53 32.16
N ALA A 151 -5.74 3.33 31.11
CA ALA A 151 -6.95 4.13 30.97
C ALA A 151 -8.21 3.26 30.86
N ILE A 152 -8.13 2.14 30.14
CA ILE A 152 -9.21 1.14 30.02
C ILE A 152 -9.45 0.45 31.36
N ILE A 153 -8.39 -0.03 32.05
CA ILE A 153 -8.48 -0.66 33.37
C ILE A 153 -9.10 0.29 34.40
N ALA A 154 -8.70 1.56 34.39
CA ALA A 154 -9.25 2.63 35.22
C ALA A 154 -10.72 2.99 34.88
N LYS A 155 -11.34 2.34 33.87
CA LYS A 155 -12.71 2.60 33.41
C LYS A 155 -12.92 4.07 33.06
N THR A 156 -11.93 4.67 32.38
CA THR A 156 -11.92 6.09 32.04
C THR A 156 -12.90 6.40 30.91
N ASP A 157 -13.78 7.38 31.10
CA ASP A 157 -14.65 7.86 30.01
C ASP A 157 -13.77 8.48 28.92
N PHE A 158 -13.75 7.83 27.77
CA PHE A 158 -12.99 8.24 26.60
C PHE A 158 -13.37 9.65 26.11
N GLN A 159 -14.61 10.10 26.30
CA GLN A 159 -15.02 11.45 25.91
C GLN A 159 -14.33 12.52 26.76
N LYS A 160 -14.15 12.26 28.06
CA LYS A 160 -13.57 13.18 29.05
C LYS A 160 -12.04 13.11 29.15
N MET A 161 -11.43 12.04 28.65
CA MET A 161 -9.98 11.90 28.52
C MET A 161 -9.38 13.06 27.71
N LYS A 162 -8.24 13.58 28.18
CA LYS A 162 -7.42 14.62 27.53
C LYS A 162 -6.02 14.10 27.22
N GLY A 163 -5.29 14.82 26.37
CA GLY A 163 -3.89 14.52 26.05
C GLY A 163 -3.68 13.47 24.95
N PRO A 164 -2.41 13.13 24.64
CA PRO A 164 -2.04 12.35 23.46
C PRO A 164 -2.56 10.92 23.46
N ILE A 165 -2.83 10.32 24.62
CA ILE A 165 -3.35 8.94 24.73
C ILE A 165 -4.73 8.79 24.06
N LYS A 166 -5.50 9.89 23.96
CA LYS A 166 -6.74 9.91 23.18
C LYS A 166 -6.47 9.73 21.68
N VAL A 167 -5.36 10.26 21.17
CA VAL A 167 -4.91 10.09 19.78
C VAL A 167 -4.38 8.67 19.57
N THR A 168 -3.58 8.11 20.49
CA THR A 168 -3.15 6.71 20.43
C THR A 168 -4.35 5.75 20.35
N ALA A 169 -5.40 6.01 21.13
CA ALA A 169 -6.65 5.24 21.05
C ALA A 169 -7.36 5.38 19.69
N LEU A 170 -7.39 6.60 19.11
CA LEU A 170 -7.96 6.85 17.78
C LEU A 170 -7.16 6.19 16.64
N LYS A 171 -5.84 6.01 16.80
CA LYS A 171 -5.01 5.21 15.89
C LYS A 171 -5.34 3.71 15.99
N LEU A 172 -5.43 3.18 17.21
CA LEU A 172 -5.48 1.73 17.48
C LEU A 172 -6.87 1.10 17.42
N LEU A 173 -7.95 1.87 17.62
CA LEU A 173 -9.28 1.31 17.89
C LEU A 173 -10.34 1.76 16.88
N THR A 174 -11.19 0.82 16.48
CA THR A 174 -12.35 1.11 15.62
C THR A 174 -13.37 2.01 16.34
N PRO A 175 -14.21 2.78 15.60
CA PRO A 175 -15.29 3.59 16.18
C PRO A 175 -16.22 2.81 17.12
N ASN A 176 -16.49 1.53 16.85
CA ASN A 176 -17.31 0.67 17.70
C ASN A 176 -16.62 0.30 19.02
N GLN A 177 -15.30 0.07 19.01
CA GLN A 177 -14.52 -0.16 20.23
C GLN A 177 -14.39 1.13 21.05
N LEU A 178 -14.14 2.27 20.40
CA LEU A 178 -14.11 3.61 21.03
C LEU A 178 -15.47 3.99 21.64
N ALA A 179 -16.58 3.69 20.97
CA ALA A 179 -17.93 3.87 21.52
C ALA A 179 -18.17 2.97 22.75
N ARG A 180 -17.61 1.75 22.76
CA ARG A 180 -17.60 0.85 23.93
C ARG A 180 -16.67 1.33 25.05
N LEU A 181 -15.69 2.19 24.80
CA LEU A 181 -14.92 2.91 25.83
C LEU A 181 -15.61 4.21 26.29
N SER A 182 -16.52 4.76 25.49
CA SER A 182 -17.33 5.94 25.81
C SER A 182 -18.63 5.61 26.57
N LYS A 183 -19.10 4.35 26.53
CA LYS A 183 -20.27 3.88 27.32
C LYS A 183 -19.83 3.38 28.70
N GLY A 184 -19.70 4.32 29.65
CA GLY A 184 -19.47 4.03 31.07
C GLY A 184 -20.56 4.64 31.95
N ALA A 185 -21.63 3.90 32.24
CA ALA A 185 -22.55 4.28 33.32
C ALA A 185 -21.99 3.80 34.66
N LEU A 186 -21.22 4.66 35.35
CA LEU A 186 -20.98 4.69 36.80
C LEU A 186 -19.96 5.80 37.16
N GLU A 187 -20.40 7.06 37.17
CA GLU A 187 -19.63 8.19 37.73
C GLU A 187 -19.93 8.46 39.21
N THR A 188 -20.66 7.57 39.87
CA THR A 188 -20.96 7.63 41.30
C THR A 188 -20.67 6.28 41.97
N TYR A 189 -19.39 5.93 42.07
CA TYR A 189 -18.91 5.36 43.33
C TYR A 189 -18.59 6.52 44.25
N ALA A 190 -19.52 6.82 45.15
CA ALA A 190 -19.30 7.88 46.13
C ALA A 190 -18.14 7.50 47.05
N THR A 191 -17.42 8.51 47.54
CA THR A 191 -16.30 8.39 48.51
C THR A 191 -16.68 7.64 49.80
N ASN A 192 -17.97 7.34 50.00
CA ASN A 192 -18.52 6.62 51.14
C ASN A 192 -18.50 5.09 50.94
N GLU A 193 -18.79 4.56 49.74
CA GLU A 193 -18.76 3.10 49.51
C GLU A 193 -17.33 2.55 49.53
N ILE A 194 -16.38 3.35 49.03
CA ILE A 194 -14.94 3.05 49.12
C ILE A 194 -14.51 2.91 50.59
N LYS A 195 -15.06 3.74 51.50
CA LYS A 195 -14.77 3.66 52.95
C LYS A 195 -15.34 2.40 53.63
N ASP A 196 -16.40 1.80 53.10
CA ASP A 196 -16.96 0.57 53.65
C ASP A 196 -16.34 -0.70 53.07
N ILE A 197 -15.89 -0.67 51.82
CA ILE A 197 -15.03 -1.72 51.23
C ILE A 197 -13.63 -1.69 51.87
N ALA A 198 -13.11 -0.49 52.16
CA ALA A 198 -11.82 -0.26 52.83
C ALA A 198 -11.68 -0.99 54.19
N LYS A 199 -12.79 -1.17 54.92
CA LYS A 199 -12.82 -1.90 56.20
C LYS A 199 -12.71 -3.43 56.04
N LYS A 200 -12.89 -3.97 54.83
CA LYS A 200 -13.08 -5.42 54.59
C LYS A 200 -12.02 -6.06 53.70
N ASN A 201 -11.35 -5.31 52.81
CA ASN A 201 -10.26 -5.84 51.99
C ASN A 201 -9.27 -4.75 51.57
N GLU A 202 -8.04 -4.82 52.09
CA GLU A 202 -7.01 -3.81 51.86
C GLU A 202 -6.51 -3.80 50.40
N THR A 203 -6.30 -4.96 49.79
CA THR A 203 -5.86 -5.09 48.39
C THR A 203 -6.87 -4.49 47.42
N LEU A 204 -8.16 -4.76 47.61
CA LEU A 204 -9.23 -4.21 46.79
C LEU A 204 -9.34 -2.68 46.94
N ARG A 205 -9.11 -2.16 48.15
CA ARG A 205 -9.04 -0.71 48.42
C ARG A 205 -7.96 -0.03 47.57
N TYR A 206 -6.72 -0.53 47.58
CA TYR A 206 -5.64 0.07 46.79
C TYR A 206 -5.91 0.00 45.28
N ILE A 207 -6.48 -1.10 44.78
CA ILE A 207 -6.88 -1.23 43.36
C ILE A 207 -7.92 -0.15 43.01
N MET A 208 -8.94 0.04 43.84
CA MET A 208 -9.98 1.06 43.62
C MET A 208 -9.44 2.48 43.73
N GLU A 209 -8.55 2.76 44.69
CA GLU A 209 -7.87 4.06 44.84
C GLU A 209 -7.00 4.38 43.62
N ALA A 210 -6.21 3.40 43.14
CA ALA A 210 -5.38 3.54 41.94
C ALA A 210 -6.20 3.75 40.67
N GLU A 211 -7.23 2.93 40.42
CA GLU A 211 -8.13 3.08 39.26
C GLU A 211 -8.83 4.46 39.27
N ASN A 212 -9.23 4.98 40.43
CA ASN A 212 -9.83 6.31 40.56
C ASN A 212 -8.83 7.46 40.39
N ASN A 213 -7.60 7.32 40.89
CA ASN A 213 -6.54 8.33 40.76
C ASN A 213 -6.02 8.41 39.32
N LEU A 214 -5.83 7.26 38.65
CA LEU A 214 -5.50 7.18 37.21
C LEU A 214 -6.57 7.90 36.37
N ARG A 215 -7.86 7.58 36.59
CA ARG A 215 -8.98 8.24 35.89
C ARG A 215 -8.93 9.76 36.03
N ARG A 216 -8.60 10.27 37.22
CA ARG A 216 -8.43 11.71 37.48
C ARG A 216 -7.27 12.30 36.67
N LYS A 217 -6.10 11.65 36.61
CA LYS A 217 -4.95 12.10 35.81
C LYS A 217 -5.29 12.17 34.32
N TYR A 218 -6.01 11.17 33.76
CA TYR A 218 -6.47 11.21 32.37
C TYR A 218 -7.48 12.34 32.07
N TYR A 219 -8.32 12.75 33.03
CA TYR A 219 -9.22 13.90 32.89
C TYR A 219 -8.52 15.25 33.10
N GLN A 220 -7.42 15.26 33.85
CA GLN A 220 -6.54 16.42 34.00
C GLN A 220 -5.66 16.62 32.76
N GLY A 221 -5.25 15.53 32.09
CA GLY A 221 -4.38 15.56 30.92
C GLY A 221 -2.89 15.61 31.30
N VAL A 222 -2.50 14.90 32.36
CA VAL A 222 -1.10 14.78 32.81
C VAL A 222 -0.23 14.25 31.66
N SER A 223 0.93 14.87 31.44
CA SER A 223 1.88 14.53 30.36
C SER A 223 2.94 13.51 30.78
N GLU A 224 3.41 13.56 32.03
CA GLU A 224 4.52 12.72 32.50
C GLU A 224 4.10 11.26 32.73
N TYR A 225 4.85 10.33 32.16
CA TYR A 225 4.58 8.89 32.29
C TYR A 225 4.76 8.39 33.73
N SER A 226 5.79 8.88 34.42
CA SER A 226 6.13 8.52 35.81
C SER A 226 4.97 8.80 36.76
N GLU A 227 4.22 9.88 36.55
CA GLU A 227 3.04 10.22 37.34
C GLU A 227 1.89 9.21 37.22
N TYR A 228 1.73 8.53 36.07
CA TYR A 228 0.75 7.44 35.94
C TYR A 228 1.32 6.15 36.54
N GLU A 229 2.62 5.89 36.33
CA GLU A 229 3.31 4.73 36.86
C GLU A 229 3.29 4.70 38.40
N GLU A 230 3.55 5.81 39.08
CA GLU A 230 3.47 5.96 40.54
C GLU A 230 2.10 5.56 41.10
N VAL A 231 1.02 5.85 40.37
CA VAL A 231 -0.35 5.49 40.80
C VAL A 231 -0.70 4.04 40.44
N ALA A 232 -0.22 3.55 39.29
CA ALA A 232 -0.50 2.20 38.83
C ALA A 232 0.29 1.12 39.61
N MET A 233 1.48 1.47 40.10
CA MET A 233 2.46 0.59 40.72
C MET A 233 2.50 0.77 42.24
N ARG A 234 2.17 -0.27 43.00
CA ARG A 234 2.31 -0.23 44.47
C ARG A 234 3.78 -0.43 44.86
N ALA A 235 4.33 0.53 45.62
CA ALA A 235 5.65 0.42 46.22
C ALA A 235 5.71 -0.70 47.29
N GLY A 236 6.86 -1.37 47.39
CA GLY A 236 7.10 -2.50 48.29
C GLY A 236 7.14 -3.86 47.58
N VAL A 237 7.05 -4.95 48.36
CA VAL A 237 7.19 -6.34 47.90
C VAL A 237 5.83 -7.02 47.75
N GLU A 238 5.61 -7.78 46.67
CA GLU A 238 4.40 -8.60 46.51
C GLU A 238 4.33 -9.68 47.61
N PRO A 239 3.24 -9.77 48.41
CA PRO A 239 3.12 -10.79 49.45
C PRO A 239 3.16 -12.22 48.87
N ILE A 240 3.99 -13.08 49.46
CA ILE A 240 4.16 -14.47 49.02
C ILE A 240 2.89 -15.26 49.33
N PHE A 241 2.43 -16.05 48.35
CA PHE A 241 1.29 -16.95 48.47
C PHE A 241 1.78 -18.40 48.30
N HIS A 242 1.85 -19.13 49.42
CA HIS A 242 2.45 -20.46 49.46
C HIS A 242 1.76 -21.47 48.52
N GLY A 243 2.56 -22.37 47.95
CA GLY A 243 2.11 -23.44 47.05
C GLY A 243 2.24 -23.15 45.55
N PHE A 244 2.54 -21.91 45.15
CA PHE A 244 2.61 -21.46 43.75
C PHE A 244 3.94 -20.74 43.42
N ASN A 245 5.02 -21.52 43.50
CA ASN A 245 6.41 -21.08 43.36
C ASN A 245 6.70 -20.39 42.01
N LYS A 246 7.73 -19.53 42.01
CA LYS A 246 8.30 -18.93 40.79
C LYS A 246 8.93 -20.01 39.91
N GLY A 247 8.72 -19.94 38.60
CA GLY A 247 9.31 -20.88 37.63
C GLY A 247 8.50 -22.17 37.39
N ARG A 248 7.33 -22.32 38.02
CA ARG A 248 6.45 -23.48 37.78
C ARG A 248 5.91 -23.51 36.36
N TRP A 249 5.97 -24.69 35.74
CA TRP A 249 5.40 -24.97 34.43
C TRP A 249 3.89 -25.23 34.50
N THR A 250 3.11 -24.55 33.66
CA THR A 250 1.67 -24.80 33.46
C THR A 250 1.38 -25.43 32.11
N LYS A 251 0.42 -26.36 32.05
CA LYS A 251 -0.05 -26.89 30.76
C LYS A 251 -0.88 -25.85 30.00
N HIS A 252 -0.48 -25.57 28.76
CA HIS A 252 -1.21 -24.77 27.77
C HIS A 252 -2.28 -25.61 27.06
N PRO A 253 -3.40 -25.03 26.58
CA PRO A 253 -4.42 -25.76 25.82
C PRO A 253 -3.86 -26.58 24.65
N ASN A 254 -2.96 -26.00 23.86
CA ASN A 254 -2.31 -26.61 22.67
C ASN A 254 -1.25 -27.71 23.01
N GLY A 255 -1.43 -28.45 24.11
CA GLY A 255 -0.65 -29.64 24.45
C GLY A 255 0.66 -29.42 25.21
N PHE A 256 1.35 -28.30 24.99
CA PHE A 256 2.66 -27.98 25.58
C PHE A 256 2.61 -27.41 27.01
N PHE A 257 3.78 -27.25 27.64
CA PHE A 257 3.95 -26.59 28.93
C PHE A 257 4.61 -25.22 28.77
N ILE A 258 4.21 -24.24 29.57
CA ILE A 258 4.69 -22.86 29.53
C ILE A 258 4.94 -22.29 30.94
N ARG A 259 6.01 -21.51 31.10
CA ARG A 259 6.32 -20.73 32.31
C ARG A 259 6.79 -19.31 31.96
N TYR A 260 6.61 -18.40 32.92
CA TYR A 260 6.95 -16.98 32.77
C TYR A 260 7.92 -16.50 33.85
N SER A 261 8.95 -15.78 33.43
CA SER A 261 9.94 -15.13 34.28
C SER A 261 9.92 -13.61 34.05
N LEU A 262 9.45 -12.88 35.05
CA LEU A 262 9.37 -11.42 35.02
C LEU A 262 10.54 -10.79 35.79
N LYS A 263 11.11 -9.72 35.23
CA LYS A 263 11.94 -8.71 35.94
C LYS A 263 11.22 -7.36 36.05
N SER A 264 10.34 -7.05 35.11
CA SER A 264 9.41 -5.91 35.12
C SER A 264 8.14 -6.30 34.39
N TYR A 265 7.18 -5.38 34.24
CA TYR A 265 6.00 -5.59 33.39
C TYR A 265 6.22 -5.24 31.91
N ARG A 266 7.39 -4.68 31.56
CA ARG A 266 7.71 -4.20 30.21
C ARG A 266 8.38 -5.26 29.33
N GLY A 267 8.97 -6.29 29.95
CA GLY A 267 9.56 -7.42 29.25
C GLY A 267 9.38 -8.72 30.03
N THR A 268 8.92 -9.77 29.34
CA THR A 268 8.64 -11.08 29.90
C THR A 268 9.50 -12.13 29.22
N LEU A 269 10.31 -12.88 29.99
CA LEU A 269 10.91 -14.11 29.50
C LEU A 269 9.85 -15.22 29.56
N THR A 270 9.42 -15.71 28.41
CA THR A 270 8.58 -16.90 28.28
C THR A 270 9.46 -18.10 27.96
N GLN A 271 9.21 -19.24 28.62
CA GLN A 271 9.81 -20.53 28.31
C GLN A 271 8.71 -21.56 28.03
N ILE A 272 8.92 -22.39 27.01
CA ILE A 272 7.98 -23.41 26.52
C ILE A 272 8.69 -24.76 26.43
N TYR A 273 8.02 -25.82 26.85
CA TYR A 273 8.42 -27.21 26.63
C TYR A 273 7.33 -27.94 25.86
N VAL A 274 7.68 -28.45 24.68
CA VAL A 274 6.81 -29.16 23.75
C VAL A 274 7.12 -30.67 23.88
N PRO A 275 6.20 -31.50 24.39
CA PRO A 275 6.44 -32.93 24.62
C PRO A 275 6.30 -33.75 23.32
N GLU A 276 7.09 -34.82 23.19
CA GLU A 276 7.13 -35.67 21.98
C GLU A 276 5.80 -36.39 21.69
N ASN A 277 5.09 -36.85 22.72
CA ASN A 277 4.03 -37.86 22.59
C ASN A 277 2.60 -37.33 22.83
N ASN A 278 2.34 -36.02 22.67
CA ASN A 278 1.08 -35.41 23.19
C ASN A 278 0.57 -34.17 22.40
N ILE A 279 0.62 -34.22 21.07
CA ILE A 279 0.19 -33.12 20.20
C ILE A 279 -0.62 -33.69 19.03
N GLU A 280 -1.81 -33.15 18.78
CA GLU A 280 -2.55 -33.43 17.54
C GLU A 280 -1.75 -32.90 16.35
N ALA A 281 -1.45 -33.77 15.38
CA ALA A 281 -0.60 -33.42 14.26
C ALA A 281 -1.24 -32.32 13.40
N TYR A 282 -0.60 -31.15 13.34
CA TYR A 282 -1.03 -30.05 12.49
C TYR A 282 -0.05 -29.85 11.34
N THR A 283 -0.51 -30.04 10.10
CA THR A 283 0.31 -29.87 8.90
C THR A 283 0.78 -28.40 8.79
N PRO A 284 2.09 -28.15 8.55
CA PRO A 284 2.57 -26.80 8.31
C PRO A 284 1.90 -26.20 7.06
N ILE A 285 1.31 -25.01 7.20
CA ILE A 285 0.91 -24.20 6.04
C ILE A 285 2.18 -23.50 5.54
N ARG A 286 2.41 -23.48 4.21
CA ARG A 286 3.55 -22.80 3.57
C ARG A 286 3.66 -21.34 4.04
N GLY A 287 4.62 -21.06 4.91
CA GLY A 287 4.94 -19.73 5.45
C GLY A 287 6.36 -19.31 5.06
N LYS A 288 6.55 -18.05 4.69
CA LYS A 288 7.82 -17.52 4.15
C LYS A 288 8.88 -17.36 5.26
N GLY A 289 9.78 -18.32 5.38
CA GLY A 289 11.13 -18.13 5.92
C GLY A 289 12.16 -17.91 4.80
N PRO A 290 13.37 -17.41 5.09
CA PRO A 290 14.39 -17.18 4.07
C PRO A 290 14.98 -18.51 3.56
N TYR A 291 14.91 -18.69 2.23
CA TYR A 291 15.70 -19.64 1.42
C TYR A 291 15.95 -21.06 1.98
N THR A 292 14.94 -21.93 1.91
CA THR A 292 15.16 -23.30 1.39
C THR A 292 13.98 -23.72 0.52
N SER A 293 14.21 -23.83 -0.79
CA SER A 293 13.36 -24.61 -1.68
C SER A 293 13.75 -26.08 -1.54
N ASP A 294 13.09 -26.82 -0.66
CA ASP A 294 13.07 -28.29 -0.69
C ASP A 294 11.95 -28.85 0.21
N PHE A 295 11.62 -30.14 0.02
CA PHE A 295 10.58 -30.85 0.77
C PHE A 295 10.89 -30.87 2.27
N TYR A 296 10.08 -30.19 3.08
CA TYR A 296 9.98 -30.51 4.51
C TYR A 296 9.08 -31.74 4.69
N PRO A 297 9.57 -32.83 5.32
CA PRO A 297 8.68 -33.91 5.75
C PRO A 297 7.66 -33.38 6.77
N THR A 298 6.51 -34.04 6.85
CA THR A 298 5.45 -33.76 7.83
C THR A 298 5.98 -33.83 9.26
N THR A 299 6.38 -32.67 9.78
CA THR A 299 7.05 -32.56 11.09
C THR A 299 6.00 -32.23 12.15
N VAL A 300 5.88 -33.07 13.16
CA VAL A 300 4.92 -32.89 14.26
C VAL A 300 5.34 -31.68 15.10
N GLY A 301 4.39 -30.80 15.40
CA GLY A 301 4.59 -29.59 16.18
C GLY A 301 3.29 -28.90 16.55
N THR A 302 3.39 -27.82 17.31
CA THR A 302 2.28 -27.02 17.87
C THR A 302 2.51 -25.54 17.63
N TYR A 303 1.48 -24.71 17.79
CA TYR A 303 1.59 -23.26 17.63
C TYR A 303 1.48 -22.52 18.97
N TYR A 304 2.36 -21.53 19.19
CA TYR A 304 2.30 -20.59 20.31
C TYR A 304 2.12 -19.15 19.83
N GLN A 305 1.13 -18.46 20.40
CA GLN A 305 0.86 -17.05 20.15
C GLN A 305 0.70 -16.32 21.48
N SER A 306 1.46 -15.24 21.66
CA SER A 306 1.55 -14.55 22.95
C SER A 306 0.44 -13.52 23.17
N ARG A 307 -0.12 -12.94 22.09
CA ARG A 307 -1.09 -11.82 22.15
C ARG A 307 -2.43 -12.11 22.84
N ASN A 308 -2.75 -13.39 23.07
CA ASN A 308 -3.92 -13.85 23.85
C ASN A 308 -3.55 -14.54 25.18
N SER A 309 -2.25 -14.62 25.48
CA SER A 309 -1.69 -15.32 26.65
C SER A 309 -1.46 -14.35 27.81
N ILE A 310 -2.16 -14.54 28.93
CA ILE A 310 -2.01 -13.72 30.13
C ILE A 310 -1.21 -14.47 31.18
N ALA A 311 -0.08 -13.88 31.59
CA ALA A 311 0.70 -14.34 32.73
C ALA A 311 0.04 -13.80 34.02
N THR A 312 -0.75 -14.65 34.69
CA THR A 312 -1.55 -14.30 35.87
C THR A 312 -0.86 -14.64 37.19
N PRO A 313 -0.98 -13.81 38.23
CA PRO A 313 -0.44 -14.10 39.56
C PRO A 313 -1.41 -14.96 40.38
N ALA A 314 -0.88 -15.82 41.25
CA ALA A 314 -1.68 -16.51 42.26
C ALA A 314 -2.27 -15.53 43.30
N ASN A 315 -1.51 -14.51 43.68
CA ASN A 315 -1.94 -13.43 44.56
C ASN A 315 -2.63 -12.30 43.76
N PRO A 316 -3.87 -11.89 44.08
CA PRO A 316 -4.53 -10.75 43.40
C PRO A 316 -3.84 -9.39 43.60
N ALA A 317 -2.89 -9.27 44.53
CA ALA A 317 -2.05 -8.08 44.71
C ALA A 317 -0.87 -8.00 43.72
N GLY A 318 -0.59 -9.06 42.97
CA GLY A 318 0.41 -9.10 41.91
C GLY A 318 -0.15 -8.63 40.56
N GLN A 319 0.75 -8.38 39.61
CA GLN A 319 0.39 -7.96 38.26
C GLN A 319 -0.02 -9.10 37.33
N ARG A 320 -1.06 -8.82 36.52
CA ARG A 320 -1.42 -9.58 35.31
C ARG A 320 -0.70 -8.95 34.12
N ILE A 321 0.02 -9.77 33.36
CA ILE A 321 0.83 -9.31 32.23
C ILE A 321 0.31 -9.92 30.92
N ILE A 322 0.11 -9.08 29.91
CA ILE A 322 -0.11 -9.49 28.51
C ILE A 322 1.18 -9.29 27.71
N GLN A 323 1.38 -10.09 26.66
CA GLN A 323 2.59 -10.07 25.83
C GLN A 323 2.24 -9.78 24.37
N THR A 324 3.25 -9.35 23.61
CA THR A 324 3.24 -9.23 22.15
C THR A 324 4.18 -10.27 21.54
N ASP A 325 4.00 -10.64 20.27
CA ASP A 325 4.90 -11.60 19.59
C ASP A 325 6.27 -11.00 19.19
N VAL A 326 6.60 -9.76 19.59
CA VAL A 326 7.89 -9.10 19.31
C VAL A 326 8.80 -9.04 20.55
N PRO A 327 10.13 -9.12 20.39
CA PRO A 327 11.08 -8.98 21.49
C PRO A 327 11.26 -7.52 21.96
N PRO A 328 11.68 -7.28 23.22
CA PRO A 328 12.01 -5.94 23.70
C PRO A 328 13.15 -5.30 22.89
N GLY A 329 12.89 -4.10 22.35
CA GLY A 329 13.83 -3.39 21.48
C GLY A 329 13.89 -3.89 20.03
N GLY A 330 13.14 -4.92 19.65
CA GLY A 330 13.01 -5.34 18.26
C GLY A 330 12.12 -4.39 17.48
N THR A 331 12.55 -4.02 16.27
CA THR A 331 11.66 -3.48 15.24
C THR A 331 10.58 -4.52 14.90
N VAL A 332 9.39 -4.05 14.53
CA VAL A 332 8.29 -4.91 14.06
C VAL A 332 8.80 -5.86 12.96
N TRP A 333 8.53 -7.16 13.11
CA TRP A 333 9.08 -8.24 12.28
C TRP A 333 9.07 -7.93 10.77
N GLY A 334 10.22 -7.48 10.26
CA GLY A 334 10.46 -7.20 8.86
C GLY A 334 11.87 -7.65 8.46
N GLY A 335 11.94 -8.49 7.43
CA GLY A 335 13.16 -8.78 6.64
C GLY A 335 14.43 -9.14 7.44
N GLY A 336 14.59 -10.43 7.80
CA GLY A 336 15.85 -10.91 8.36
C GLY A 336 17.01 -10.80 7.35
N SER A 337 18.07 -10.08 7.74
CA SER A 337 19.38 -10.15 7.09
C SER A 337 20.10 -11.41 7.57
N SER A 338 20.45 -12.32 6.66
CA SER A 338 21.19 -13.54 6.96
C SER A 338 22.70 -13.32 6.79
N GLY A 339 23.36 -12.89 7.87
CA GLY A 339 24.82 -13.00 8.02
C GLY A 339 25.20 -14.36 8.62
N ASP A 340 26.11 -15.07 7.98
CA ASP A 340 26.55 -16.44 8.32
C ASP A 340 27.31 -16.50 9.68
N PRO A 341 27.17 -17.56 10.51
CA PRO A 341 27.75 -17.56 11.85
C PRO A 341 29.18 -18.13 11.87
N SER A 342 30.16 -17.24 12.02
CA SER A 342 31.49 -17.61 12.53
C SER A 342 32.01 -16.53 13.49
N GLY A 343 32.45 -16.92 14.68
CA GLY A 343 32.94 -15.96 15.68
C GLY A 343 32.56 -16.28 17.13
N SER A 344 33.40 -17.10 17.76
CA SER A 344 33.47 -17.39 19.20
C SER A 344 33.14 -16.26 20.18
N GLY A 345 32.29 -16.58 21.17
CA GLY A 345 32.42 -16.25 22.61
C GLY A 345 32.91 -14.86 23.05
N GLY A 346 32.00 -14.07 23.62
CA GLY A 346 32.31 -12.87 24.41
C GLY A 346 31.31 -12.66 25.54
N THR A 347 31.79 -12.51 26.78
CA THR A 347 30.97 -12.41 27.99
C THR A 347 30.24 -11.07 28.14
N SER A 348 29.04 -11.11 28.74
CA SER A 348 28.19 -9.95 29.00
C SER A 348 28.71 -9.11 30.18
N GLY A 349 29.23 -7.91 29.88
CA GLY A 349 29.44 -6.85 30.86
C GLY A 349 28.22 -5.92 30.92
N GLY A 350 27.43 -6.01 31.98
CA GLY A 350 26.29 -5.11 32.19
C GLY A 350 26.70 -3.82 32.91
N SER A 351 26.44 -2.66 32.31
CA SER A 351 26.46 -1.37 33.00
C SER A 351 25.06 -1.06 33.54
N ASN A 352 24.94 -1.04 34.87
CA ASN A 352 23.84 -0.33 35.53
C ASN A 352 24.08 1.17 35.38
N ASP A 353 23.05 1.93 35.00
CA ASP A 353 23.01 3.36 35.27
C ASP A 353 21.76 3.67 36.11
N THR A 354 21.99 3.96 37.38
CA THR A 354 20.97 4.28 38.37
C THR A 354 21.15 5.73 38.80
N GLY A 355 20.13 6.54 38.56
CA GLY A 355 20.15 7.96 38.94
C GLY A 355 20.27 8.16 40.45
N ASN A 356 21.45 8.65 40.86
CA ASN A 356 21.66 9.82 41.72
C ASN A 356 20.72 10.05 42.93
N GLU A 357 21.26 9.94 44.15
CA GLU A 357 20.77 10.70 45.32
C GLU A 357 21.93 11.31 46.14
N THR A 358 21.85 12.64 46.31
CA THR A 358 22.23 13.46 47.48
C THR A 358 23.60 13.29 48.18
N GLY A 359 24.35 14.40 48.33
CA GLY A 359 25.50 14.45 49.26
C GLY A 359 26.29 15.75 49.24
N ASN A 360 25.91 16.71 50.09
CA ASN A 360 26.57 18.00 50.32
C ASN A 360 27.90 17.88 51.10
N ASP A 361 29.01 18.49 50.64
CA ASP A 361 29.92 19.40 51.40
C ASP A 361 31.30 19.67 50.75
N GLY A 362 31.93 20.81 51.11
CA GLY A 362 33.39 21.09 51.01
C GLY A 362 33.94 21.49 49.62
N SER A 363 34.31 22.75 49.31
CA SER A 363 35.35 23.65 49.88
C SER A 363 36.79 23.39 49.39
N THR A 364 37.48 24.48 49.00
CA THR A 364 38.90 24.59 48.53
C THR A 364 39.23 23.98 47.14
N GLY A 365 40.15 24.52 46.33
CA GLY A 365 40.84 25.82 46.38
C GLY A 365 42.12 25.90 45.50
N GLY A 366 42.13 26.78 44.48
CA GLY A 366 43.32 27.15 43.67
C GLY A 366 43.89 26.06 42.72
N ASN A 367 44.91 26.31 41.89
CA ASN A 367 45.45 27.52 41.23
C ASN A 367 46.49 27.05 40.16
N SER A 368 46.86 27.90 39.18
CA SER A 368 48.09 27.80 38.32
C SER A 368 48.27 26.54 37.41
N SER A 369 49.04 26.53 36.32
CA SER A 369 49.63 27.54 35.42
C SER A 369 50.26 26.84 34.19
N SER A 370 50.62 27.60 33.12
CA SER A 370 51.78 27.40 32.17
C SER A 370 52.13 25.99 31.61
N GLY A 371 52.51 25.79 30.34
CA GLY A 371 52.90 26.73 29.27
C GLY A 371 54.25 26.32 28.62
N GLY A 372 54.35 26.40 27.28
CA GLY A 372 55.57 26.22 26.48
C GLY A 372 55.84 24.80 25.93
N THR A 373 56.55 24.59 24.82
CA THR A 373 57.09 25.51 23.76
C THR A 373 57.66 24.66 22.59
N ASP A 374 57.53 25.14 21.35
CA ASP A 374 58.44 25.10 20.15
C ASP A 374 59.18 23.77 19.77
N GLU A 375 59.75 23.51 18.58
CA GLU A 375 60.31 24.23 17.41
C GLU A 375 60.09 23.38 16.11
N THR A 376 60.28 23.75 14.82
CA THR A 376 60.56 25.00 14.07
C THR A 376 60.28 24.83 12.55
N ASN A 377 60.11 25.97 11.84
CA ASN A 377 60.55 26.35 10.46
C ASN A 377 60.23 25.53 9.18
N GLY A 378 59.91 26.18 8.04
CA GLY A 378 59.65 27.62 7.83
C GLY A 378 59.75 28.16 6.38
N SER A 379 59.39 29.45 6.22
CA SER A 379 59.62 30.38 5.08
C SER A 379 58.97 30.05 3.72
N GLY A 380 58.43 30.98 2.91
CA GLY A 380 58.21 32.45 2.92
C GLY A 380 57.56 32.84 1.56
N GLY A 381 57.15 34.05 1.20
CA GLY A 381 57.04 35.36 1.86
C GLY A 381 56.62 36.45 0.83
N ASN A 382 55.96 37.52 1.28
CA ASN A 382 55.49 38.75 0.58
C ASN A 382 54.55 38.62 -0.66
N ASP A 383 53.44 39.37 -0.80
CA ASP A 383 53.03 40.76 -0.44
C ASP A 383 53.26 41.78 -1.58
N GLY A 384 52.26 42.64 -1.83
CA GLY A 384 52.19 43.51 -3.02
C GLY A 384 50.87 44.28 -3.15
N THR A 385 50.87 45.54 -2.72
CA THR A 385 49.69 46.37 -2.49
C THR A 385 49.21 47.23 -3.68
N SER A 386 47.90 47.54 -3.64
CA SER A 386 47.26 48.83 -4.00
C SER A 386 47.22 49.33 -5.45
N GLY A 387 46.00 49.71 -5.87
CA GLY A 387 45.73 50.61 -7.00
C GLY A 387 44.30 51.13 -6.92
N SER A 388 44.11 52.42 -6.61
CA SER A 388 42.81 53.08 -6.49
C SER A 388 42.66 54.18 -7.54
N GLY A 389 41.47 54.32 -8.12
CA GLY A 389 41.11 55.50 -8.93
C GLY A 389 39.95 55.27 -9.92
N GLY A 390 38.94 56.15 -9.90
CA GLY A 390 37.87 56.20 -10.90
C GLY A 390 36.51 56.58 -10.28
N ASN A 391 35.92 57.70 -10.72
CA ASN A 391 34.74 58.33 -10.11
C ASN A 391 33.56 58.47 -11.10
N GLY A 392 32.34 58.55 -10.57
CA GLY A 392 31.09 58.85 -11.30
C GLY A 392 30.31 57.62 -11.80
N GLY A 393 28.97 57.62 -11.86
CA GLY A 393 28.01 58.62 -11.40
C GLY A 393 26.57 58.30 -11.87
N ASN A 394 25.61 58.40 -10.95
CA ASN A 394 24.16 58.59 -11.13
C ASN A 394 23.45 58.02 -12.39
N ASP A 395 22.61 56.98 -12.25
CA ASP A 395 21.15 57.14 -12.17
C ASP A 395 20.44 55.82 -11.81
N GLY A 396 19.19 55.90 -11.35
CA GLY A 396 18.47 54.75 -10.76
C GLY A 396 17.52 54.01 -11.72
N THR A 397 17.25 52.74 -11.41
CA THR A 397 15.90 52.15 -11.44
C THR A 397 15.91 50.83 -10.67
N GLY A 398 14.94 50.66 -9.77
CA GLY A 398 14.87 49.46 -8.92
C GLY A 398 14.28 48.27 -9.66
N GLY A 399 15.13 47.28 -9.97
CA GLY A 399 14.72 45.93 -10.37
C GLY A 399 15.66 44.94 -9.71
N ASN A 400 15.23 44.33 -8.59
CA ASN A 400 16.10 43.47 -7.79
C ASN A 400 16.19 42.06 -8.41
N SER A 401 16.78 41.97 -9.60
CA SER A 401 17.18 40.69 -10.20
C SER A 401 18.42 40.18 -9.47
N SER A 402 18.23 39.33 -8.47
CA SER A 402 19.30 38.52 -7.90
C SER A 402 19.73 37.47 -8.93
N GLY A 403 20.54 37.89 -9.91
CA GLY A 403 21.23 36.98 -10.82
C GLY A 403 22.14 36.08 -9.99
N GLY A 404 21.68 34.86 -9.71
CA GLY A 404 22.38 33.92 -8.86
C GLY A 404 23.71 33.56 -9.48
N THR A 405 24.79 33.62 -8.70
CA THR A 405 26.01 32.89 -9.08
C THR A 405 25.68 31.41 -8.91
N LEU A 406 25.92 30.56 -9.92
CA LEU A 406 25.79 29.11 -9.71
C LEU A 406 26.65 28.73 -8.51
N PRO A 407 26.08 28.12 -7.45
CA PRO A 407 26.86 27.72 -6.30
C PRO A 407 27.97 26.75 -6.71
N SER A 408 29.12 26.86 -6.02
CA SER A 408 30.32 26.12 -6.39
C SER A 408 30.12 24.61 -6.25
N ASN A 409 30.92 23.80 -6.96
CA ASN A 409 30.91 22.33 -6.77
C ASN A 409 31.41 21.89 -5.37
N GLU A 410 31.83 22.85 -4.51
CA GLU A 410 32.33 22.63 -3.16
C GLU A 410 31.33 23.07 -2.07
N GLU A 411 30.10 23.47 -2.43
CA GLU A 411 29.04 23.71 -1.45
C GLU A 411 28.56 22.42 -0.78
N GLU A 412 28.06 22.58 0.46
CA GLU A 412 27.58 21.48 1.30
C GLU A 412 26.36 20.80 0.64
N LYS A 413 26.52 19.53 0.28
CA LYS A 413 25.44 18.74 -0.33
C LYS A 413 24.33 18.55 0.69
N ASN A 414 23.10 18.85 0.28
CA ASN A 414 21.91 18.72 1.12
C ASN A 414 20.90 17.74 0.49
N PRO A 415 21.22 16.45 0.30
CA PRO A 415 20.23 15.46 -0.12
C PRO A 415 19.15 15.31 0.94
N PHE A 416 17.95 14.87 0.56
CA PHE A 416 16.95 14.45 1.54
C PHE A 416 17.36 13.13 2.20
N ASP A 417 17.30 13.09 3.53
CA ASP A 417 17.41 11.85 4.30
C ASP A 417 16.34 10.84 3.87
N CYS A 418 16.74 9.59 3.67
CA CYS A 418 15.89 8.54 3.11
C CYS A 418 15.12 7.79 4.23
N GLU A 419 14.39 8.54 5.05
CA GLU A 419 13.61 8.05 6.21
C GLU A 419 12.10 8.17 6.00
N GLU A 420 11.31 7.30 6.65
CA GLU A 420 9.85 7.39 6.57
C GLU A 420 9.28 8.54 7.42
N VAL A 421 8.43 9.35 6.81
CA VAL A 421 7.68 10.43 7.45
C VAL A 421 6.20 10.27 7.12
N ILE A 422 5.34 10.10 8.10
CA ILE A 422 3.93 9.71 7.87
C ILE A 422 2.96 10.86 8.20
N HIS A 423 2.59 11.65 7.18
CA HIS A 423 1.43 12.54 7.30
C HIS A 423 0.12 11.75 7.16
N PRO A 424 -0.77 11.71 8.17
CA PRO A 424 -1.91 10.79 8.17
C PRO A 424 -2.90 10.97 6.99
N ILE A 425 -3.11 12.22 6.54
CA ILE A 425 -3.99 12.49 5.40
C ILE A 425 -3.33 12.04 4.08
N ALA A 426 -2.00 12.11 3.99
CA ALA A 426 -1.27 11.63 2.82
C ALA A 426 -1.36 10.11 2.73
N ASP A 427 -0.99 9.41 3.82
CA ASP A 427 -1.03 7.94 3.92
C ASP A 427 -2.44 7.38 3.65
N ALA A 428 -3.49 7.99 4.22
CA ALA A 428 -4.87 7.61 3.93
C ALA A 428 -5.27 7.83 2.45
N THR A 429 -4.87 8.96 1.85
CA THR A 429 -5.16 9.27 0.44
C THR A 429 -4.42 8.30 -0.49
N ILE A 430 -3.13 8.05 -0.24
CA ILE A 430 -2.30 7.14 -1.06
C ILE A 430 -2.84 5.72 -1.00
N LYS A 431 -3.17 5.22 0.19
CA LYS A 431 -3.78 3.89 0.36
C LYS A 431 -5.12 3.77 -0.37
N GLN A 432 -5.97 4.79 -0.29
CA GLN A 432 -7.25 4.82 -1.02
C GLN A 432 -7.03 4.86 -2.54
N GLU A 433 -6.06 5.64 -3.02
CA GLU A 433 -5.69 5.70 -4.44
C GLU A 433 -5.12 4.38 -4.95
N MET A 434 -4.27 3.71 -4.18
CA MET A 434 -3.76 2.38 -4.52
C MET A 434 -4.88 1.35 -4.61
N LEU A 435 -5.83 1.38 -3.67
CA LEU A 435 -7.00 0.51 -3.68
C LEU A 435 -7.89 0.75 -4.92
N PHE A 436 -8.17 2.01 -5.22
CA PHE A 436 -9.05 2.41 -6.32
C PHE A 436 -8.47 2.19 -7.71
N GLN A 437 -7.14 2.24 -7.84
CA GLN A 437 -6.45 2.04 -9.12
C GLN A 437 -5.79 0.66 -9.25
N ASN A 438 -5.99 -0.24 -8.27
CA ASN A 438 -5.32 -1.54 -8.17
C ASN A 438 -3.78 -1.47 -8.30
N ILE A 439 -3.15 -0.47 -7.68
CA ILE A 439 -1.69 -0.25 -7.73
C ILE A 439 -1.01 -1.21 -6.74
N PRO A 440 -0.19 -2.18 -7.19
CA PRO A 440 0.43 -3.16 -6.29
C PRO A 440 1.52 -2.57 -5.39
N GLY A 441 2.13 -1.44 -5.80
CA GLY A 441 3.11 -0.72 -4.99
C GLY A 441 3.42 0.68 -5.51
N ALA A 442 3.69 1.59 -4.58
CA ALA A 442 4.10 2.95 -4.85
C ALA A 442 5.07 3.46 -3.75
N ILE A 443 5.92 4.41 -4.10
CA ILE A 443 6.75 5.19 -3.19
C ILE A 443 6.41 6.65 -3.44
N VAL A 444 6.05 7.38 -2.38
CA VAL A 444 5.55 8.76 -2.48
C VAL A 444 6.34 9.65 -1.55
N CYS A 445 6.80 10.79 -2.04
CA CYS A 445 7.30 11.89 -1.22
C CYS A 445 6.51 13.17 -1.50
N VAL A 446 6.12 13.87 -0.43
CA VAL A 446 5.55 15.22 -0.41
C VAL A 446 6.48 16.07 0.46
N PHE A 447 7.00 17.17 -0.07
CA PHE A 447 7.92 18.06 0.63
C PHE A 447 7.52 19.53 0.45
N LYS A 448 8.07 20.40 1.30
CA LYS A 448 8.02 21.85 1.16
C LYS A 448 9.34 22.46 1.58
N GLY A 449 10.05 23.08 0.62
CA GLY A 449 11.44 23.49 0.83
C GLY A 449 12.29 22.29 1.24
N ASP A 450 13.02 22.43 2.34
CA ASP A 450 13.90 21.39 2.88
C ASP A 450 13.19 20.45 3.88
N SER A 451 11.87 20.55 4.03
CA SER A 451 11.09 19.71 4.94
C SER A 451 10.28 18.65 4.21
N ILE A 452 10.53 17.37 4.51
CA ILE A 452 9.65 16.25 4.15
C ILE A 452 8.36 16.36 4.97
N ILE A 453 7.22 16.41 4.30
CA ILE A 453 5.88 16.35 4.93
C ILE A 453 5.43 14.89 4.98
N HIS A 454 5.70 14.13 3.91
CA HIS A 454 5.43 12.71 3.84
C HIS A 454 6.50 12.03 2.99
N MET A 455 7.05 10.91 3.42
CA MET A 455 7.86 10.01 2.59
C MET A 455 7.60 8.58 3.04
N LYS A 456 7.20 7.69 2.13
CA LYS A 456 6.86 6.30 2.47
C LYS A 456 6.84 5.38 1.26
N ALA A 457 7.23 4.12 1.47
CA ALA A 457 7.03 3.04 0.51
C ALA A 457 5.80 2.20 0.86
N TYR A 458 5.07 1.74 -0.16
CA TYR A 458 3.83 0.99 -0.04
C TYR A 458 3.84 -0.22 -0.98
N GLY A 459 3.37 -1.36 -0.48
CA GLY A 459 3.14 -2.54 -1.30
C GLY A 459 4.42 -3.16 -1.86
N LYS A 460 4.38 -3.58 -3.13
CA LYS A 460 5.37 -4.46 -3.75
C LYS A 460 5.73 -4.06 -5.19
N MET A 461 6.92 -4.43 -5.60
CA MET A 461 7.29 -4.64 -7.00
C MET A 461 7.16 -6.14 -7.35
N GLY A 462 7.39 -6.51 -8.61
CA GLY A 462 7.26 -7.91 -9.03
C GLY A 462 8.32 -8.83 -8.41
N PRO A 463 8.28 -10.12 -8.73
CA PRO A 463 7.36 -11.10 -8.14
C PRO A 463 7.25 -11.02 -6.59
N GLY A 464 6.66 -9.93 -6.06
CA GLY A 464 6.33 -9.83 -4.63
C GLY A 464 7.44 -9.35 -3.70
N LYS A 465 8.50 -8.73 -4.25
CA LYS A 465 9.51 -7.99 -3.45
C LYS A 465 8.84 -6.74 -2.86
N PRO A 466 8.87 -6.50 -1.53
CA PRO A 466 8.35 -5.25 -0.96
C PRO A 466 9.05 -4.03 -1.54
N LEU A 467 8.33 -2.91 -1.69
CA LEU A 467 8.96 -1.62 -1.94
C LEU A 467 9.50 -1.03 -0.63
N THR A 468 10.64 -0.38 -0.72
CA THR A 468 11.35 0.34 0.34
C THR A 468 11.78 1.71 -0.21
N LEU A 469 12.21 2.64 0.65
CA LEU A 469 12.75 3.93 0.16
C LEU A 469 14.00 3.74 -0.71
N GLU A 470 14.80 2.71 -0.41
CA GLU A 470 15.96 2.24 -1.18
C GLU A 470 15.62 1.56 -2.53
N SER A 471 14.35 1.32 -2.82
CA SER A 471 13.94 0.66 -4.06
C SER A 471 14.16 1.61 -5.25
N ARG A 472 15.10 1.24 -6.12
CA ARG A 472 15.40 1.97 -7.35
C ARG A 472 14.37 1.67 -8.43
N LEU A 473 13.63 2.69 -8.86
CA LEU A 473 12.73 2.61 -10.00
C LEU A 473 13.18 3.56 -11.10
N HIS A 474 12.77 3.26 -12.33
CA HIS A 474 13.05 4.11 -13.47
C HIS A 474 12.34 5.46 -13.31
N TRP A 475 13.10 6.54 -13.46
CA TRP A 475 12.54 7.88 -13.61
C TRP A 475 11.80 8.02 -14.95
N ALA A 476 12.08 7.11 -15.90
CA ALA A 476 11.49 7.10 -17.24
C ALA A 476 11.56 8.52 -17.83
N SER A 477 10.50 9.02 -18.46
CA SER A 477 10.57 10.32 -19.14
C SER A 477 10.86 11.55 -18.25
N ILE A 478 10.90 11.46 -16.92
CA ILE A 478 11.47 12.54 -16.08
C ILE A 478 12.94 12.79 -16.44
N SER A 479 13.66 11.77 -16.93
CA SER A 479 15.01 11.86 -17.54
C SER A 479 15.18 13.02 -18.54
N LYS A 480 14.11 13.43 -19.22
CA LYS A 480 14.12 14.56 -20.16
C LYS A 480 14.47 15.88 -19.48
N SER A 481 13.99 16.10 -18.25
CA SER A 481 14.33 17.29 -17.46
C SER A 481 15.82 17.30 -17.08
N VAL A 482 16.42 16.14 -16.76
CA VAL A 482 17.86 16.00 -16.47
C VAL A 482 18.70 16.38 -17.70
N THR A 483 18.31 15.90 -18.88
CA THR A 483 18.94 16.30 -20.15
C THR A 483 18.74 17.79 -20.46
N ALA A 484 17.58 18.36 -20.15
CA ALA A 484 17.31 19.77 -20.38
C ALA A 484 18.10 20.69 -19.43
N VAL A 485 18.27 20.31 -18.16
CA VAL A 485 19.19 20.98 -17.22
C VAL A 485 20.61 20.99 -17.79
N ALA A 486 21.13 19.83 -18.21
CA ALA A 486 22.49 19.74 -18.73
C ALA A 486 22.69 20.55 -20.03
N ALA A 487 21.71 20.56 -20.92
CA ALA A 487 21.71 21.42 -22.09
C ALA A 487 21.74 22.90 -21.69
N MET A 488 20.88 23.32 -20.74
CA MET A 488 20.83 24.71 -20.30
C MET A 488 22.07 25.16 -19.54
N GLN A 489 22.68 24.31 -18.72
CA GLN A 489 23.99 24.58 -18.10
C GLN A 489 25.05 24.90 -19.16
N MET A 490 25.11 24.13 -20.25
CA MET A 490 26.02 24.43 -21.38
C MET A 490 25.65 25.70 -22.17
N VAL A 491 24.37 26.07 -22.21
CA VAL A 491 23.87 27.31 -22.86
C VAL A 491 24.18 28.55 -22.04
N GLU A 492 24.00 28.51 -20.72
CA GLU A 492 24.28 29.64 -19.82
C GLU A 492 25.79 29.90 -19.67
N ILE A 493 26.60 28.85 -19.74
CA ILE A 493 28.08 28.96 -19.86
C ILE A 493 28.50 29.57 -21.21
N GLY A 494 27.58 29.67 -22.20
CA GLY A 494 27.68 30.47 -23.42
C GLY A 494 28.68 30.01 -24.49
N SER A 495 29.65 29.18 -24.11
CA SER A 495 30.79 28.76 -24.94
C SER A 495 30.69 27.35 -25.51
N ARG A 496 29.68 26.55 -25.11
CA ARG A 496 29.52 25.15 -25.52
C ARG A 496 28.29 24.84 -26.36
N LEU A 497 27.13 25.40 -25.99
CA LEU A 497 25.87 25.24 -26.73
C LEU A 497 25.08 26.54 -26.77
N LYS A 498 24.14 26.63 -27.72
CA LYS A 498 23.09 27.65 -27.81
C LYS A 498 21.76 26.97 -28.14
N LEU A 499 20.65 27.51 -27.65
CA LEU A 499 19.31 27.03 -28.01
C LEU A 499 19.04 27.05 -29.53
N SER A 500 19.71 27.95 -30.26
CA SER A 500 19.66 28.05 -31.73
C SER A 500 20.58 27.07 -32.48
N ASP A 501 21.42 26.30 -31.80
CA ASP A 501 22.38 25.42 -32.46
C ASP A 501 21.68 24.27 -33.17
N LYS A 502 22.21 23.91 -34.34
CA LYS A 502 21.63 22.90 -35.23
C LYS A 502 22.38 21.58 -35.09
N PRO A 503 21.71 20.43 -34.88
CA PRO A 503 22.37 19.13 -34.78
C PRO A 503 23.26 18.84 -35.99
N SER A 504 22.79 19.16 -37.21
CA SER A 504 23.55 18.93 -38.46
C SER A 504 24.82 19.79 -38.63
N LYS A 505 25.07 20.77 -37.73
CA LYS A 505 26.34 21.51 -37.67
C LYS A 505 27.32 20.95 -36.63
N LEU A 506 26.83 20.21 -35.64
CA LEU A 506 27.65 19.69 -34.52
C LEU A 506 27.94 18.19 -34.68
N LEU A 507 27.00 17.42 -35.22
CA LEU A 507 27.00 15.97 -35.29
C LEU A 507 27.21 15.53 -36.75
N PRO A 508 28.37 14.99 -37.14
CA PRO A 508 28.66 14.62 -38.53
C PRO A 508 27.80 13.46 -39.06
N TYR A 509 27.21 12.68 -38.16
CA TYR A 509 26.28 11.58 -38.46
C TYR A 509 24.80 12.00 -38.47
N TRP A 510 24.48 13.28 -38.20
CA TRP A 510 23.11 13.80 -38.32
C TRP A 510 22.93 14.54 -39.66
N PRO A 511 22.07 14.05 -40.57
CA PRO A 511 21.92 14.64 -41.89
C PRO A 511 21.24 16.01 -41.85
N SER A 512 21.63 16.90 -42.77
CA SER A 512 20.85 18.13 -43.06
C SER A 512 19.63 17.84 -43.94
N SER A 513 19.68 16.76 -44.73
CA SER A 513 18.59 16.28 -45.59
C SER A 513 18.70 14.78 -45.80
N ILE A 514 17.57 14.13 -46.03
CA ILE A 514 17.48 12.69 -46.33
C ILE A 514 16.68 12.45 -47.60
N GLU A 515 16.91 11.31 -48.23
CA GLU A 515 16.07 10.75 -49.27
C GLU A 515 15.34 9.53 -48.71
N VAL A 516 14.06 9.43 -49.01
CA VAL A 516 13.13 8.38 -48.56
C VAL A 516 12.20 8.01 -49.70
N GLU A 517 11.56 6.86 -49.64
CA GLU A 517 10.52 6.46 -50.60
C GLU A 517 9.12 6.66 -49.97
N ASP A 518 8.16 7.11 -50.77
CA ASP A 518 6.75 7.09 -50.38
C ASP A 518 6.12 5.70 -50.56
N GLU A 519 4.88 5.51 -50.07
CA GLU A 519 4.13 4.25 -50.24
C GLU A 519 3.93 3.82 -51.71
N ASP A 520 4.10 4.74 -52.67
CA ASP A 520 4.02 4.47 -54.11
C ASP A 520 5.41 4.21 -54.75
N GLY A 521 6.49 4.18 -53.96
CA GLY A 521 7.88 3.94 -54.41
C GLY A 521 8.58 5.17 -55.02
N ASN A 522 8.06 6.39 -54.85
CA ASN A 522 8.71 7.60 -55.35
C ASN A 522 9.74 8.13 -54.35
N THR A 523 10.96 8.42 -54.81
CA THR A 523 11.98 9.07 -53.99
C THR A 523 11.60 10.54 -53.68
N LEU A 524 11.59 10.89 -52.40
CA LEU A 524 11.34 12.23 -51.88
C LEU A 524 12.53 12.69 -51.02
N THR A 525 13.05 13.89 -51.31
CA THR A 525 14.04 14.54 -50.45
C THR A 525 13.36 15.38 -49.37
N ASP A 526 13.67 15.15 -48.10
CA ASP A 526 13.31 15.99 -46.95
C ASP A 526 14.52 16.75 -46.41
N ASN A 527 14.47 18.08 -46.53
CA ASN A 527 15.52 19.02 -46.11
C ASN A 527 15.23 19.71 -44.76
N ARG A 528 14.11 19.39 -44.10
CA ARG A 528 13.71 20.04 -42.85
C ARG A 528 14.57 19.62 -41.65
N LEU A 529 15.30 18.50 -41.74
CA LEU A 529 16.21 18.04 -40.69
C LEU A 529 17.32 19.07 -40.39
N GLY A 530 17.76 19.81 -41.40
CA GLY A 530 18.69 20.94 -41.26
C GLY A 530 18.07 22.22 -40.67
N GLU A 531 16.78 22.24 -40.34
CA GLU A 531 16.10 23.35 -39.65
C GLU A 531 15.90 23.10 -38.14
N ILE A 532 16.15 21.87 -37.67
CA ILE A 532 16.08 21.50 -36.26
C ILE A 532 17.11 22.31 -35.44
N THR A 533 16.70 22.78 -34.26
CA THR A 533 17.56 23.44 -33.27
C THR A 533 17.50 22.71 -31.93
N LEU A 534 18.45 22.96 -31.03
CA LEU A 534 18.42 22.43 -29.67
C LEU A 534 17.10 22.79 -28.95
N GLN A 535 16.59 24.02 -29.14
CA GLN A 535 15.30 24.43 -28.59
C GLN A 535 14.15 23.54 -29.09
N HIS A 536 14.07 23.29 -30.41
CA HIS A 536 13.03 22.43 -31.01
C HIS A 536 13.06 20.99 -30.48
N LEU A 537 14.23 20.50 -30.07
CA LEU A 537 14.38 19.18 -29.45
C LEU A 537 13.88 19.17 -28.01
N LEU A 538 14.27 20.17 -27.22
CA LEU A 538 13.94 20.25 -25.80
C LEU A 538 12.48 20.62 -25.53
N ASN A 539 11.81 21.35 -26.42
CA ASN A 539 10.39 21.71 -26.28
C ASN A 539 9.42 20.83 -27.09
N ASN A 540 9.93 19.75 -27.72
CA ASN A 540 9.17 18.84 -28.59
C ASN A 540 8.53 19.49 -29.85
N SER A 541 9.05 20.61 -30.35
CA SER A 541 8.63 21.22 -31.62
C SER A 541 9.50 20.80 -32.82
N SER A 542 10.19 19.65 -32.76
CA SER A 542 11.14 19.21 -33.79
C SER A 542 10.52 18.47 -34.98
N GLY A 543 9.34 17.89 -34.83
CA GLY A 543 8.71 17.02 -35.83
C GLY A 543 9.29 15.61 -35.92
N ILE A 544 10.26 15.23 -35.06
CA ILE A 544 10.83 13.88 -35.02
C ILE A 544 9.82 12.92 -34.38
N GLN A 545 9.43 11.86 -35.09
CA GLN A 545 8.49 10.85 -34.59
C GLN A 545 8.94 10.13 -33.31
N HIS A 546 7.97 9.66 -32.52
CA HIS A 546 8.22 8.98 -31.25
C HIS A 546 8.16 7.47 -31.40
N TYR A 547 9.32 6.80 -31.44
CA TYR A 547 9.38 5.34 -31.68
C TYR A 547 8.69 4.87 -32.96
N GLY A 548 8.64 5.75 -33.98
CA GLY A 548 7.87 5.53 -35.19
C GLY A 548 6.36 5.73 -35.04
N LYS A 549 5.93 6.59 -34.11
CA LYS A 549 4.56 7.12 -34.03
C LYS A 549 4.59 8.62 -34.33
N GLY A 550 3.86 9.03 -35.34
CA GLY A 550 3.64 10.44 -35.70
C GLY A 550 2.43 11.08 -35.01
N MET A 551 2.07 12.28 -35.43
CA MET A 551 0.93 13.08 -34.91
C MET A 551 -0.42 12.36 -34.90
N ASN A 552 -0.62 11.44 -35.84
CA ASN A 552 -1.83 10.64 -36.04
C ASN A 552 -1.65 9.18 -35.55
N ASP A 553 -0.75 8.96 -34.58
CA ASP A 553 -0.34 7.67 -33.97
C ASP A 553 0.01 6.56 -34.97
N SER A 554 0.40 6.98 -36.17
CA SER A 554 0.72 6.17 -37.34
C SER A 554 2.22 5.93 -37.46
N THR A 555 2.60 4.78 -38.04
CA THR A 555 3.98 4.49 -38.46
C THR A 555 4.36 5.08 -39.82
N ALA A 556 3.53 5.97 -40.34
CA ALA A 556 3.76 6.73 -41.57
C ALA A 556 3.28 8.17 -41.41
N THR A 557 3.95 9.11 -42.09
CA THR A 557 3.61 10.55 -42.05
C THR A 557 3.30 11.12 -43.43
N ILE A 558 2.63 12.28 -43.46
CA ILE A 558 2.28 12.97 -44.70
C ILE A 558 3.36 14.00 -45.04
N TYR A 559 4.35 13.60 -45.83
CA TYR A 559 5.34 14.51 -46.41
C TYR A 559 4.95 14.88 -47.85
N LYS A 560 4.89 16.18 -48.19
CA LYS A 560 4.51 16.66 -49.54
C LYS A 560 3.21 16.04 -50.10
N ARG A 561 2.21 15.77 -49.24
CA ARG A 561 0.94 15.07 -49.55
C ARG A 561 1.08 13.59 -49.93
N LYS A 562 2.24 12.98 -49.67
CA LYS A 562 2.52 11.56 -49.83
C LYS A 562 2.73 10.91 -48.46
N LYS A 563 2.33 9.65 -48.31
CA LYS A 563 2.62 8.88 -47.10
C LYS A 563 4.03 8.32 -47.18
N VAL A 564 4.82 8.54 -46.13
CA VAL A 564 6.19 8.03 -45.99
C VAL A 564 6.26 7.16 -44.74
N PRO A 565 6.59 5.86 -44.85
CA PRO A 565 6.80 4.99 -43.70
C PRO A 565 7.99 5.43 -42.82
N PHE A 566 7.91 5.15 -41.52
CA PHE A 566 9.01 5.40 -40.59
C PHE A 566 10.19 4.43 -40.85
N VAL A 567 11.35 4.98 -41.22
CA VAL A 567 12.56 4.21 -41.49
C VAL A 567 13.34 4.01 -40.20
N ARG A 568 13.10 2.88 -39.54
CA ARG A 568 13.86 2.47 -38.35
C ARG A 568 15.14 1.74 -38.76
N ASN A 569 16.31 2.25 -38.37
CA ASN A 569 17.53 1.45 -38.39
C ASN A 569 17.57 0.57 -37.13
N THR A 570 17.79 -0.73 -37.32
CA THR A 570 17.88 -1.71 -36.22
C THR A 570 19.31 -2.18 -35.95
N SER A 571 20.26 -1.86 -36.83
CA SER A 571 21.69 -2.13 -36.64
C SER A 571 22.30 -1.12 -35.67
N TYR A 572 22.33 -1.47 -34.38
CA TYR A 572 22.79 -0.58 -33.32
C TYR A 572 23.36 -1.36 -32.12
N GLU A 573 24.44 -0.85 -31.54
CA GLU A 573 25.04 -1.33 -30.28
C GLU A 573 24.66 -0.40 -29.11
N ASP A 574 23.90 -0.94 -28.15
CA ASP A 574 23.27 -0.23 -27.00
C ASP A 574 24.23 0.61 -26.14
N LEU A 575 25.54 0.32 -26.15
CA LEU A 575 26.59 1.04 -25.44
C LEU A 575 27.89 1.03 -26.25
N LEU A 576 28.66 2.12 -26.18
CA LEU A 576 30.02 2.22 -26.73
C LEU A 576 31.00 2.26 -25.54
N ASN A 577 31.86 1.26 -25.41
CA ASN A 577 32.77 1.09 -24.25
C ASN A 577 32.06 1.20 -22.89
N GLY A 578 30.82 0.70 -22.80
CA GLY A 578 29.99 0.76 -21.60
C GLY A 578 29.36 2.13 -21.31
N GLN A 579 29.49 3.11 -22.21
CA GLN A 579 28.88 4.46 -22.14
C GLN A 579 27.79 4.63 -23.21
N PHE A 580 26.98 5.70 -23.10
CA PHE A 580 25.95 6.02 -24.10
C PHE A 580 26.52 6.19 -25.52
N ASN A 581 26.08 5.34 -26.45
CA ASN A 581 26.47 5.42 -27.86
C ASN A 581 25.60 6.47 -28.59
N ALA A 582 26.01 7.74 -28.52
CA ALA A 582 25.28 8.87 -29.11
C ALA A 582 25.04 8.73 -30.62
N GLN A 583 26.07 8.33 -31.38
CA GLN A 583 25.95 8.13 -32.83
C GLN A 583 24.89 7.08 -33.13
N GLY A 584 25.10 5.85 -32.66
CA GLY A 584 24.21 4.74 -32.98
C GLY A 584 22.78 4.95 -32.48
N ALA A 585 22.59 5.60 -31.32
CA ALA A 585 21.26 5.90 -30.78
C ALA A 585 20.48 6.88 -31.69
N THR A 586 21.18 7.81 -32.36
CA THR A 586 20.55 8.70 -33.37
C THR A 586 20.36 8.01 -34.72
N GLU A 587 21.25 7.09 -35.12
CA GLU A 587 21.12 6.32 -36.37
C GLU A 587 19.85 5.47 -36.40
N MET A 588 19.29 5.09 -35.25
CA MET A 588 17.98 4.41 -35.15
C MET A 588 16.83 5.14 -35.86
N PHE A 589 16.90 6.47 -35.99
CA PHE A 589 15.81 7.31 -36.53
C PHE A 589 16.26 8.44 -37.47
N ASN A 590 17.57 8.63 -37.70
CA ASN A 590 18.08 9.72 -38.56
C ASN A 590 17.73 9.58 -40.06
N LYS A 591 17.14 8.45 -40.47
CA LYS A 591 16.63 8.20 -41.83
C LYS A 591 15.12 8.45 -42.00
N SER A 592 14.43 8.90 -40.94
CA SER A 592 13.00 9.20 -40.99
C SER A 592 12.72 10.68 -41.22
N VAL A 593 11.69 10.96 -42.03
CA VAL A 593 11.16 12.31 -42.27
C VAL A 593 10.49 12.90 -41.05
N LEU A 594 10.33 14.23 -41.04
CA LEU A 594 9.62 14.94 -39.99
C LEU A 594 8.12 15.03 -40.28
N ASP A 595 7.28 15.06 -39.25
CA ASP A 595 5.83 15.24 -39.44
C ASP A 595 5.48 16.65 -39.91
N PHE A 596 6.19 17.66 -39.43
CA PHE A 596 5.96 19.07 -39.73
C PHE A 596 7.29 19.84 -39.85
N LYS A 597 7.23 21.15 -40.03
CA LYS A 597 8.41 22.01 -40.09
C LYS A 597 8.87 22.35 -38.66
N PRO A 598 10.16 22.18 -38.28
CA PRO A 598 10.61 22.48 -36.93
C PRO A 598 10.17 23.88 -36.46
N GLY A 599 9.55 23.93 -35.28
CA GLY A 599 9.01 25.13 -34.65
C GLY A 599 7.55 25.47 -34.98
N THR A 600 6.89 24.80 -35.95
CA THR A 600 5.51 25.16 -36.33
C THR A 600 4.40 24.40 -35.59
N ASP A 601 4.74 23.29 -34.93
CA ASP A 601 3.76 22.42 -34.27
C ASP A 601 4.45 21.60 -33.16
N TYR A 602 3.71 20.71 -32.48
CA TYR A 602 4.19 19.88 -31.37
C TYR A 602 4.02 18.38 -31.62
N LEU A 603 5.07 17.62 -31.32
CA LEU A 603 5.03 16.16 -31.22
C LEU A 603 6.02 15.70 -30.17
N TYR A 604 5.50 15.14 -29.08
CA TYR A 604 6.30 14.61 -27.99
C TYR A 604 7.26 13.53 -28.49
N SER A 605 8.58 13.71 -28.31
CA SER A 605 9.58 12.83 -28.92
C SER A 605 10.73 12.48 -28.00
N SER A 606 10.76 11.22 -27.51
CA SER A 606 11.98 10.67 -26.88
C SER A 606 13.18 10.71 -27.82
N TYR A 607 13.00 10.52 -29.13
CA TYR A 607 14.11 10.58 -30.09
C TYR A 607 14.67 12.01 -30.24
N GLY A 608 13.81 13.04 -30.12
CA GLY A 608 14.28 14.42 -29.99
C GLY A 608 15.25 14.62 -28.81
N PHE A 609 14.93 14.04 -27.65
CA PHE A 609 15.81 14.09 -26.48
C PHE A 609 17.08 13.24 -26.62
N VAL A 610 17.03 12.11 -27.34
CA VAL A 610 18.24 11.34 -27.70
C VAL A 610 19.19 12.19 -28.56
N LEU A 611 18.66 12.94 -29.53
CA LEU A 611 19.47 13.86 -30.34
C LEU A 611 20.03 15.05 -29.53
N ALA A 612 19.26 15.59 -28.58
CA ALA A 612 19.76 16.61 -27.65
C ALA A 612 20.89 16.05 -26.76
N GLY A 613 20.74 14.81 -26.26
CA GLY A 613 21.78 14.09 -25.55
C GLY A 613 23.05 13.89 -26.39
N ALA A 614 22.92 13.60 -27.69
CA ALA A 614 24.05 13.52 -28.61
C ALA A 614 24.75 14.87 -28.84
N MET A 615 24.02 16.00 -28.83
CA MET A 615 24.62 17.34 -28.87
C MET A 615 25.41 17.65 -27.59
N ILE A 616 24.88 17.28 -26.41
CA ILE A 616 25.58 17.39 -25.12
C ILE A 616 26.83 16.49 -25.12
N ASP A 617 26.69 15.24 -25.55
CA ASP A 617 27.80 14.28 -25.66
C ASP A 617 28.97 14.88 -26.44
N LYS A 618 28.68 15.41 -27.63
CA LYS A 618 29.66 16.05 -28.52
C LYS A 618 30.33 17.30 -27.96
N GLN A 619 29.64 18.07 -27.10
CA GLN A 619 30.14 19.31 -26.50
C GLN A 619 30.67 19.13 -25.07
N SER A 620 30.54 17.93 -24.51
CA SER A 620 31.18 17.52 -23.27
C SER A 620 32.60 17.01 -23.53
N ASN A 621 33.47 17.06 -22.52
CA ASN A 621 34.83 16.53 -22.66
C ASN A 621 34.87 15.00 -22.50
N ASN A 622 33.90 14.41 -21.79
CA ASN A 622 33.94 13.02 -21.30
C ASN A 622 32.66 12.21 -21.65
N GLY A 623 31.81 12.71 -22.55
CA GLY A 623 30.53 12.12 -22.91
C GLY A 623 29.34 12.59 -22.05
N TYR A 624 28.13 12.33 -22.54
CA TYR A 624 26.85 12.73 -21.93
C TYR A 624 26.71 12.19 -20.50
N GLU A 625 26.95 10.90 -20.31
CA GLU A 625 26.82 10.22 -19.01
C GLU A 625 27.71 10.89 -17.95
N ALA A 626 29.00 11.07 -18.24
CA ALA A 626 29.95 11.72 -17.33
C ALA A 626 29.59 13.19 -17.03
N TYR A 627 28.97 13.91 -17.98
CA TYR A 627 28.50 15.27 -17.74
C TYR A 627 27.33 15.28 -16.74
N ILE A 628 26.33 14.41 -16.90
CA ILE A 628 25.21 14.28 -15.95
C ILE A 628 25.70 13.88 -14.56
N MET A 629 26.62 12.91 -14.48
CA MET A 629 27.17 12.47 -13.19
C MET A 629 27.84 13.65 -12.47
N LYS A 630 28.74 14.37 -13.15
CA LYS A 630 29.49 15.47 -12.54
C LYS A 630 28.64 16.68 -12.17
N HIS A 631 27.76 17.12 -13.07
CA HIS A 631 27.11 18.44 -12.97
C HIS A 631 25.71 18.41 -12.34
N ILE A 632 25.11 17.22 -12.15
CA ILE A 632 23.78 17.05 -11.55
C ILE A 632 23.86 16.05 -10.39
N LYS A 633 24.25 14.79 -10.65
CA LYS A 633 24.27 13.73 -9.62
C LYS A 633 25.18 14.10 -8.45
N ASP A 634 26.46 14.30 -8.72
CA ASP A 634 27.47 14.48 -7.67
C ASP A 634 27.35 15.85 -7.00
N ARG A 635 26.82 16.86 -7.70
CA ARG A 635 26.47 18.18 -7.17
C ARG A 635 25.35 18.12 -6.14
N LEU A 636 24.26 17.40 -6.43
CA LEU A 636 23.11 17.29 -5.53
C LEU A 636 23.26 16.18 -4.47
N GLY A 637 24.25 15.31 -4.62
CA GLY A 637 24.41 14.14 -3.74
C GLY A 637 23.43 13.02 -4.04
N LEU A 638 23.05 12.83 -5.31
CA LEU A 638 22.16 11.73 -5.71
C LEU A 638 22.96 10.41 -5.70
N GLU A 639 22.90 9.68 -4.59
CA GLU A 639 23.80 8.52 -4.37
C GLU A 639 23.40 7.30 -5.21
N SER A 640 22.09 7.12 -5.42
CA SER A 640 21.52 5.96 -6.09
C SER A 640 21.24 6.17 -7.59
N PHE A 641 21.37 7.41 -8.08
CA PHE A 641 21.11 7.79 -9.46
C PHE A 641 22.11 7.17 -10.43
N GLN A 642 21.60 6.31 -11.31
CA GLN A 642 22.40 5.56 -12.28
C GLN A 642 21.63 5.30 -13.57
N LYS A 643 22.36 4.92 -14.62
CA LYS A 643 21.73 4.37 -15.84
C LYS A 643 21.09 3.02 -15.53
N THR A 644 20.01 2.73 -16.22
CA THR A 644 19.17 1.55 -15.96
C THR A 644 19.90 0.25 -16.22
N THR A 645 19.88 -0.65 -15.24
CA THR A 645 20.60 -1.93 -15.29
C THR A 645 19.66 -3.07 -15.72
N ASN A 646 20.22 -4.09 -16.40
CA ASN A 646 19.50 -5.32 -16.79
C ASN A 646 19.39 -6.33 -15.62
N GLU A 647 19.27 -5.85 -14.39
CA GLU A 647 19.05 -6.71 -13.21
C GLU A 647 17.64 -7.34 -13.25
N ASP A 648 17.41 -8.41 -12.47
CA ASP A 648 16.12 -9.09 -12.28
C ASP A 648 15.08 -8.24 -11.51
N LYS A 649 14.79 -7.09 -12.11
CA LYS A 649 13.77 -6.13 -11.71
C LYS A 649 12.51 -6.45 -12.49
N TYR A 650 11.39 -6.33 -11.80
CA TYR A 650 10.05 -6.54 -12.33
C TYR A 650 9.14 -5.46 -11.77
N GLY A 651 8.30 -4.91 -12.62
CA GLY A 651 7.10 -4.20 -12.19
C GLY A 651 5.88 -4.89 -12.76
N TYR A 652 4.78 -4.17 -12.81
CA TYR A 652 3.46 -4.66 -13.16
C TYR A 652 2.91 -3.91 -14.37
N GLU A 653 2.21 -4.65 -15.22
CA GLU A 653 1.24 -4.08 -16.12
C GLU A 653 -0.12 -4.77 -15.94
N ILE A 654 -1.14 -4.15 -16.54
CA ILE A 654 -2.46 -4.76 -16.68
C ILE A 654 -2.48 -5.31 -18.10
N PHE A 655 -2.67 -6.61 -18.23
CA PHE A 655 -2.79 -7.27 -19.53
C PHE A 655 -4.18 -7.05 -20.13
N ASN A 656 -4.34 -7.42 -21.39
CA ASN A 656 -5.53 -7.08 -22.19
C ASN A 656 -6.82 -7.84 -21.78
N ASP A 657 -6.65 -8.86 -20.96
CA ASP A 657 -7.67 -9.67 -20.27
C ASP A 657 -8.11 -9.04 -18.92
N GLY A 658 -7.44 -7.95 -18.50
CA GLY A 658 -7.64 -7.26 -17.22
C GLY A 658 -6.69 -7.71 -16.11
N ILE A 659 -5.89 -8.76 -16.33
CA ILE A 659 -5.08 -9.40 -15.29
C ILE A 659 -3.84 -8.54 -14.99
N VAL A 660 -3.60 -8.26 -13.71
CA VAL A 660 -2.36 -7.59 -13.27
C VAL A 660 -1.23 -8.61 -13.18
N GLY A 661 -0.21 -8.46 -14.01
CA GLY A 661 0.90 -9.40 -14.11
C GLY A 661 2.27 -8.74 -14.14
N ASN A 662 3.33 -9.54 -13.92
CA ASN A 662 4.70 -9.04 -13.89
C ASN A 662 5.22 -8.79 -15.32
N HIS A 663 5.83 -7.64 -15.58
CA HIS A 663 6.62 -7.38 -16.78
C HIS A 663 8.10 -7.17 -16.39
N PRO A 664 9.06 -7.86 -17.06
CA PRO A 664 10.49 -7.73 -16.76
C PRO A 664 11.05 -6.37 -17.18
N VAL A 665 12.09 -5.90 -16.49
CA VAL A 665 12.83 -4.70 -16.89
C VAL A 665 13.81 -5.03 -18.01
N GLY A 666 13.79 -4.24 -19.09
CA GLY A 666 14.79 -4.29 -20.16
C GLY A 666 15.71 -3.07 -20.18
N SER A 667 16.76 -3.11 -20.99
CA SER A 667 17.68 -1.97 -21.23
C SER A 667 16.95 -0.75 -21.82
N PHE A 668 17.21 0.43 -21.26
CA PHE A 668 16.83 1.73 -21.81
C PHE A 668 18.05 2.57 -22.24
N ASN A 669 19.24 1.97 -22.35
CA ASN A 669 20.50 2.67 -22.67
C ASN A 669 20.43 3.45 -24.00
N LYS A 670 19.78 2.86 -25.02
CA LYS A 670 19.53 3.49 -26.33
C LYS A 670 18.66 4.75 -26.30
N VAL A 671 17.96 4.96 -25.20
CA VAL A 671 17.15 6.15 -24.92
C VAL A 671 17.56 6.82 -23.61
N LEU A 672 18.82 6.66 -23.16
CA LEU A 672 19.31 7.18 -21.88
C LEU A 672 18.93 8.66 -21.66
N PRO A 673 19.16 9.59 -22.60
CA PRO A 673 18.81 11.01 -22.42
C PRO A 673 17.29 11.30 -22.33
N ALA A 674 16.46 10.34 -22.71
CA ALA A 674 15.01 10.49 -22.81
C ALA A 674 14.23 9.65 -21.81
N GLY A 675 14.83 8.61 -21.20
CA GLY A 675 14.13 7.68 -20.32
C GLY A 675 14.96 6.60 -19.61
N GLY A 676 16.29 6.58 -19.74
CA GLY A 676 17.13 5.49 -19.23
C GLY A 676 17.83 5.75 -17.88
N TRP A 677 17.36 6.71 -17.09
CA TRP A 677 17.83 6.92 -15.72
C TRP A 677 16.90 6.25 -14.69
N GLU A 678 17.48 5.68 -13.63
CA GLU A 678 16.79 5.12 -12.46
C GLU A 678 17.40 5.64 -11.16
N SER A 679 16.60 5.66 -10.09
CA SER A 679 17.04 6.07 -8.76
C SER A 679 15.99 5.77 -7.68
N THR A 680 16.28 6.07 -6.42
CA THR A 680 15.31 6.07 -5.31
C THR A 680 14.32 7.24 -5.39
N ILE A 681 13.33 7.24 -4.47
CA ILE A 681 12.43 8.38 -4.27
C ILE A 681 13.16 9.59 -3.66
N CYS A 682 14.21 9.34 -2.87
CA CYS A 682 14.97 10.34 -2.11
C CYS A 682 15.81 11.22 -3.05
N ASP A 683 16.49 10.58 -4.02
CA ASP A 683 17.18 11.29 -5.11
C ASP A 683 16.19 12.08 -5.99
N LEU A 684 15.01 11.51 -6.29
CA LEU A 684 14.01 12.20 -7.11
C LEU A 684 13.39 13.41 -6.39
N ALA A 685 13.14 13.30 -5.09
CA ALA A 685 12.69 14.41 -4.26
C ALA A 685 13.76 15.51 -4.17
N THR A 686 15.03 15.13 -4.00
CA THR A 686 16.18 16.05 -3.95
C THR A 686 16.31 16.80 -5.27
N TYR A 687 16.24 16.10 -6.41
CA TYR A 687 16.26 16.70 -7.74
C TYR A 687 15.07 17.65 -7.99
N ALA A 688 13.86 17.24 -7.61
CA ALA A 688 12.65 18.07 -7.73
C ALA A 688 12.74 19.34 -6.88
N ARG A 689 13.28 19.24 -5.66
CA ARG A 689 13.51 20.38 -4.76
C ARG A 689 14.54 21.35 -5.34
N ALA A 690 15.67 20.83 -5.82
CA ALA A 690 16.72 21.63 -6.45
C ALA A 690 16.23 22.38 -7.70
N LEU A 691 15.42 21.72 -8.55
CA LEU A 691 14.71 22.39 -9.65
C LEU A 691 13.80 23.51 -9.14
N SER A 692 12.99 23.23 -8.11
CA SER A 692 12.03 24.21 -7.57
C SER A 692 12.67 25.45 -6.95
N ARG A 693 13.95 25.34 -6.55
CA ARG A 693 14.76 26.40 -5.92
C ARG A 693 15.75 27.08 -6.88
N GLY A 694 15.81 26.66 -8.16
CA GLY A 694 16.76 27.23 -9.12
C GLY A 694 18.22 26.82 -8.91
N GLU A 695 18.52 25.77 -8.13
CA GLU A 695 19.88 25.43 -7.69
C GLU A 695 20.80 24.85 -8.79
N LEU A 696 20.22 24.58 -9.97
CA LEU A 696 20.85 23.88 -11.09
C LEU A 696 21.21 24.77 -12.29
N LEU A 697 20.65 26.00 -12.36
CA LEU A 697 20.75 26.92 -13.50
C LEU A 697 20.94 28.37 -13.01
N TYR A 698 21.53 29.24 -13.85
CA TYR A 698 21.65 30.67 -13.55
C TYR A 698 20.31 31.41 -13.67
N ASP A 699 19.48 31.00 -14.64
CA ASP A 699 18.10 31.45 -14.81
C ASP A 699 17.17 30.38 -14.23
N ASP A 700 16.67 30.63 -13.01
CA ASP A 700 15.94 29.66 -12.16
C ASP A 700 14.70 29.04 -12.81
N ASN A 701 14.14 29.71 -13.83
CA ASN A 701 12.93 29.32 -14.53
C ASN A 701 13.15 29.02 -16.03
N ALA A 702 14.40 28.98 -16.50
CA ALA A 702 14.73 28.81 -17.92
C ALA A 702 14.06 27.60 -18.58
N LEU A 703 13.80 26.52 -17.83
CA LEU A 703 13.14 25.32 -18.36
C LEU A 703 11.63 25.51 -18.62
N TRP A 704 10.97 26.51 -18.00
CA TRP A 704 9.52 26.70 -18.08
C TRP A 704 9.06 28.14 -18.29
N LYS A 705 9.96 29.07 -18.63
CA LYS A 705 9.58 30.42 -19.08
C LYS A 705 8.94 30.43 -20.45
N LYS A 706 8.03 31.38 -20.69
CA LYS A 706 7.11 31.35 -21.85
C LYS A 706 7.86 31.38 -23.19
N GLU A 707 9.00 32.06 -23.27
CA GLU A 707 9.81 32.20 -24.49
C GLU A 707 10.44 30.87 -24.94
N ASN A 708 10.58 29.92 -24.02
CA ASN A 708 11.16 28.61 -24.26
C ASN A 708 10.10 27.50 -24.48
N MET A 709 8.81 27.80 -24.31
CA MET A 709 7.72 26.83 -24.36
C MET A 709 7.09 26.71 -25.74
N TYR A 710 6.66 25.49 -26.09
CA TYR A 710 5.52 25.31 -26.99
C TYR A 710 4.22 25.48 -26.18
N MET A 711 3.38 26.44 -26.56
CA MET A 711 2.12 26.73 -25.87
C MET A 711 0.98 25.87 -26.45
N PHE A 712 0.27 25.14 -25.59
CA PHE A 712 -0.97 24.43 -25.95
C PHE A 712 -2.21 25.31 -25.75
N ASP A 713 -2.19 26.13 -24.70
CA ASP A 713 -3.25 27.08 -24.37
C ASP A 713 -2.65 28.28 -23.62
N ASP A 714 -2.79 29.47 -24.20
CA ASP A 714 -2.35 30.71 -23.59
C ASP A 714 -3.18 31.11 -22.36
N MET A 715 -4.47 30.74 -22.29
CA MET A 715 -5.37 31.15 -21.20
C MET A 715 -5.02 30.46 -19.88
N THR A 716 -4.88 29.13 -19.89
CA THR A 716 -4.38 28.38 -18.72
C THR A 716 -2.85 28.41 -18.60
N THR A 717 -2.17 29.08 -19.53
CA THR A 717 -0.71 29.10 -19.70
C THR A 717 -0.08 27.69 -19.73
N ARG A 718 -0.81 26.75 -20.33
CA ARG A 718 -0.43 25.35 -20.45
C ARG A 718 0.50 25.17 -21.64
N GLY A 719 1.66 24.57 -21.43
CA GLY A 719 2.62 24.28 -22.49
C GLY A 719 3.73 23.34 -22.06
N TYR A 720 4.55 22.94 -23.03
CA TYR A 720 5.73 22.13 -22.82
C TYR A 720 6.98 23.01 -22.98
N GLY A 721 7.73 23.19 -21.90
CA GLY A 721 9.00 23.91 -21.86
C GLY A 721 10.18 23.01 -22.23
N LEU A 722 11.37 23.32 -21.75
CA LEU A 722 12.57 22.52 -21.98
C LEU A 722 12.56 21.30 -21.04
N GLY A 723 12.04 20.17 -21.53
CA GLY A 723 12.01 18.91 -20.76
C GLY A 723 11.02 18.84 -19.60
N VAL A 724 10.15 19.84 -19.42
CA VAL A 724 9.12 19.91 -18.37
C VAL A 724 7.83 20.52 -18.91
N ASN A 725 6.69 20.14 -18.33
CA ASN A 725 5.41 20.81 -18.58
C ASN A 725 5.24 21.96 -17.59
N ARG A 726 4.51 23.00 -18.01
CA ARG A 726 4.02 24.07 -17.14
C ARG A 726 2.52 24.29 -17.34
N MET A 727 1.81 24.60 -16.26
CA MET A 727 0.42 25.06 -16.29
C MET A 727 0.15 25.99 -15.10
N GLY A 728 -0.69 27.01 -15.31
CA GLY A 728 -1.09 27.97 -14.27
C GLY A 728 -0.10 29.12 -14.02
N THR A 729 -0.56 30.05 -13.18
CA THR A 729 0.11 31.31 -12.83
C THR A 729 0.04 31.57 -11.33
N GLY A 730 0.90 32.45 -10.81
CA GLY A 730 0.99 32.76 -9.37
C GLY A 730 1.23 31.50 -8.53
N ASP A 731 0.54 31.40 -7.39
CA ASP A 731 0.65 30.24 -6.51
C ASP A 731 0.19 28.92 -7.11
N ASN A 732 -0.64 28.97 -8.15
CA ASN A 732 -1.17 27.81 -8.86
C ASN A 732 -0.31 27.42 -10.08
N LEU A 733 0.80 28.14 -10.34
CA LEU A 733 1.80 27.74 -11.31
C LEU A 733 2.48 26.47 -10.83
N ARG A 734 2.38 25.42 -11.65
CA ARG A 734 3.05 24.14 -11.40
C ARG A 734 3.91 23.74 -12.57
N VAL A 735 5.05 23.15 -12.25
CA VAL A 735 5.99 22.54 -13.18
C VAL A 735 5.96 21.04 -12.93
N TYR A 736 5.85 20.24 -13.99
CA TYR A 736 5.67 18.79 -13.84
C TYR A 736 6.16 17.98 -15.03
N HIS A 737 6.53 16.72 -14.77
CA HIS A 737 6.74 15.73 -15.82
C HIS A 737 6.39 14.32 -15.30
N GLY A 738 5.66 13.55 -16.10
CA GLY A 738 5.39 12.13 -15.85
C GLY A 738 6.29 11.23 -16.67
N GLY A 739 6.58 10.02 -16.19
CA GLY A 739 7.30 8.99 -16.93
C GLY A 739 6.50 7.69 -17.00
N THR A 740 6.59 7.00 -18.13
CA THR A 740 6.01 5.67 -18.34
C THR A 740 7.07 4.81 -19.02
N ASN A 741 7.17 3.56 -18.60
CA ASN A 741 7.76 2.47 -19.37
C ASN A 741 6.88 1.23 -19.20
N ASN A 742 7.34 0.04 -19.61
CA ASN A 742 6.48 -1.14 -19.66
C ASN A 742 6.09 -1.74 -18.29
N TYR A 743 6.65 -1.25 -17.17
CA TYR A 743 6.48 -1.89 -15.84
C TYR A 743 6.46 -0.90 -14.68
N ALA A 744 6.79 0.37 -14.90
CA ALA A 744 6.82 1.41 -13.89
C ALA A 744 6.25 2.73 -14.42
N ARG A 745 5.71 3.51 -13.49
CA ARG A 745 5.20 4.85 -13.72
C ARG A 745 5.88 5.79 -12.73
N SER A 746 6.26 6.97 -13.20
CA SER A 746 6.86 8.01 -12.36
C SER A 746 6.11 9.33 -12.55
N TYR A 747 6.12 10.19 -11.53
CA TYR A 747 5.65 11.55 -11.65
C TYR A 747 6.43 12.49 -10.73
N MET A 748 6.71 13.69 -11.24
CA MET A 748 7.29 14.79 -10.48
C MET A 748 6.45 16.04 -10.74
N GLN A 749 6.04 16.72 -9.67
CA GLN A 749 5.40 18.03 -9.73
C GLN A 749 5.91 18.92 -8.60
N PHE A 750 6.11 20.20 -8.88
CA PHE A 750 6.35 21.21 -7.85
C PHE A 750 5.68 22.55 -8.17
N PHE A 751 5.48 23.34 -7.13
CA PHE A 751 4.98 24.71 -7.18
C PHE A 751 6.14 25.67 -6.86
N PRO A 752 6.69 26.41 -7.84
CA PRO A 752 7.81 27.31 -7.59
C PRO A 752 7.53 28.42 -6.56
N SER A 753 6.26 28.81 -6.35
CA SER A 753 5.91 29.92 -5.46
C SER A 753 6.23 29.70 -3.97
N ASP A 754 6.23 28.44 -3.51
CA ASP A 754 6.56 28.09 -2.13
C ASP A 754 7.39 26.80 -1.99
N THR A 755 7.96 26.31 -3.10
CA THR A 755 8.77 25.09 -3.19
C THR A 755 8.09 23.82 -2.65
N THR A 756 6.75 23.78 -2.65
CA THR A 756 6.00 22.55 -2.36
C THR A 756 6.11 21.59 -3.54
N GLY A 757 6.54 20.35 -3.29
CA GLY A 757 6.71 19.33 -4.32
C GLY A 757 6.12 17.98 -3.94
N ILE A 758 5.75 17.21 -4.96
CA ILE A 758 5.25 15.85 -4.85
C ILE A 758 5.93 15.01 -5.93
N VAL A 759 6.56 13.91 -5.51
CA VAL A 759 7.17 12.92 -6.39
C VAL A 759 6.62 11.53 -6.07
N VAL A 760 6.39 10.74 -7.12
CA VAL A 760 5.83 9.39 -7.01
C VAL A 760 6.57 8.45 -7.95
N LEU A 761 6.94 7.28 -7.44
CA LEU A 761 7.43 6.14 -8.19
C LEU A 761 6.44 4.98 -7.96
N SER A 762 5.94 4.35 -9.01
CA SER A 762 4.95 3.27 -8.93
C SER A 762 5.43 2.06 -9.71
N SER A 763 5.19 0.88 -9.14
CA SER A 763 5.47 -0.41 -9.78
C SER A 763 4.38 -0.83 -10.78
N LEU A 764 3.39 0.02 -11.11
CA LEU A 764 2.36 -0.26 -12.11
C LEU A 764 2.43 0.72 -13.30
N ARG A 765 2.66 0.18 -14.50
CA ARG A 765 2.65 0.91 -15.78
C ARG A 765 1.42 1.78 -15.99
N HIS A 766 0.23 1.29 -15.63
CA HIS A 766 -1.06 1.91 -15.91
C HIS A 766 -1.59 2.81 -14.78
N ALA A 767 -0.80 3.08 -13.74
CA ALA A 767 -1.22 3.97 -12.65
C ALA A 767 -1.48 5.42 -13.12
N ASP A 768 -2.65 5.97 -12.79
CA ASP A 768 -2.96 7.40 -12.91
C ASP A 768 -2.40 8.14 -11.69
N LEU A 769 -1.08 8.39 -11.75
CA LEU A 769 -0.37 9.18 -10.75
C LEU A 769 -0.80 10.66 -10.76
N GLU A 770 -1.40 11.15 -11.84
CA GLU A 770 -1.96 12.50 -11.86
C GLU A 770 -3.18 12.58 -10.95
N ARG A 771 -4.11 11.61 -11.03
CA ARG A 771 -5.26 11.49 -10.13
C ARG A 771 -4.82 11.38 -8.68
N LEU A 772 -3.81 10.55 -8.40
CA LEU A 772 -3.23 10.41 -7.06
C LEU A 772 -2.71 11.76 -6.53
N ILE A 773 -1.95 12.50 -7.34
CA ILE A 773 -1.41 13.81 -6.96
C ILE A 773 -2.50 14.89 -6.83
N ARG A 774 -3.50 14.90 -7.72
CA ARG A 774 -4.67 15.81 -7.59
C ARG A 774 -5.40 15.58 -6.27
N ASN A 775 -5.65 14.32 -5.93
CA ASN A 775 -6.32 13.95 -4.68
C ASN A 775 -5.44 14.24 -3.44
N LEU A 776 -4.12 14.05 -3.50
CA LEU A 776 -3.19 14.50 -2.45
C LEU A 776 -3.24 16.01 -2.23
N VAL A 777 -3.09 16.81 -3.31
CA VAL A 777 -3.10 18.29 -3.24
C VAL A 777 -4.40 18.81 -2.64
N ASN A 778 -5.54 18.21 -3.01
CA ASN A 778 -6.85 18.55 -2.48
C ASN A 778 -6.99 18.14 -1.00
N ASN A 779 -6.78 16.87 -0.67
CA ASN A 779 -7.03 16.34 0.68
C ASN A 779 -6.09 16.95 1.73
N MET A 780 -4.81 17.18 1.36
CA MET A 780 -3.83 17.86 2.23
C MET A 780 -3.97 19.39 2.21
N ASN A 781 -4.90 19.96 1.42
CA ASN A 781 -5.11 21.40 1.24
C ASN A 781 -3.86 22.18 0.79
N LEU A 782 -3.00 21.55 -0.02
CA LEU A 782 -1.74 22.17 -0.50
C LEU A 782 -2.01 23.34 -1.47
N ARG A 783 -3.07 23.22 -2.29
CA ARG A 783 -3.61 24.26 -3.18
C ARG A 783 -5.13 24.10 -3.30
N VAL A 784 -5.86 24.78 -2.41
CA VAL A 784 -7.34 24.71 -2.34
C VAL A 784 -7.97 25.15 -3.67
N GLY A 785 -8.81 24.29 -4.26
CA GLY A 785 -9.55 24.60 -5.48
C GLY A 785 -8.76 24.48 -6.79
N LEU A 786 -7.50 24.05 -6.76
CA LEU A 786 -6.68 23.88 -7.97
C LEU A 786 -7.18 22.72 -8.87
N TYR A 787 -7.72 21.66 -8.26
CA TYR A 787 -8.20 20.48 -8.97
C TYR A 787 -9.61 20.09 -8.52
N GLY A 788 -10.40 19.53 -9.44
CA GLY A 788 -11.58 18.76 -9.06
C GLY A 788 -11.19 17.48 -8.32
N SER A 789 -12.05 17.03 -7.41
CA SER A 789 -11.91 15.73 -6.73
C SER A 789 -12.69 14.66 -7.49
N ASP A 790 -12.01 13.60 -7.94
CA ASP A 790 -12.66 12.34 -8.31
C ASP A 790 -12.16 11.25 -7.38
N THR A 791 -13.06 10.76 -6.52
CA THR A 791 -12.77 9.80 -5.45
C THR A 791 -13.51 8.47 -5.67
N ARG A 792 -13.89 8.16 -6.90
CA ARG A 792 -14.49 6.87 -7.28
C ARG A 792 -13.41 5.87 -7.68
N PRO A 793 -13.62 4.56 -7.49
CA PRO A 793 -12.82 3.49 -8.09
C PRO A 793 -12.49 3.76 -9.56
N LEU A 794 -11.25 3.47 -9.95
CA LEU A 794 -10.79 3.65 -11.33
C LEU A 794 -10.85 2.29 -12.03
N ASN A 795 -12.05 1.96 -12.48
CA ASN A 795 -12.36 0.73 -13.20
C ASN A 795 -12.00 0.80 -14.71
N LYS A 796 -11.26 1.82 -15.18
CA LYS A 796 -11.02 2.06 -16.61
C LYS A 796 -9.96 1.16 -17.24
N CYS A 797 -10.19 0.74 -18.48
CA CYS A 797 -9.13 0.20 -19.33
C CYS A 797 -8.22 1.31 -19.86
N HIS A 798 -6.98 0.99 -20.23
CA HIS A 798 -6.09 1.91 -20.94
C HIS A 798 -6.18 1.64 -22.45
N HIS A 799 -6.46 2.64 -23.29
CA HIS A 799 -6.72 2.46 -24.74
C HIS A 799 -5.60 1.78 -25.56
N SER A 800 -4.41 1.57 -25.00
CA SER A 800 -3.34 0.77 -25.61
C SER A 800 -3.48 -0.75 -25.38
N MET A 801 -4.40 -1.18 -24.52
CA MET A 801 -4.70 -2.57 -24.23
C MET A 801 -5.63 -3.11 -25.33
N LYS A 802 -5.28 -4.25 -25.92
CA LYS A 802 -5.97 -4.86 -27.07
C LYS A 802 -6.50 -6.24 -26.72
N SER A 803 -7.83 -6.38 -26.54
CA SER A 803 -8.47 -7.64 -26.12
C SER A 803 -7.86 -8.89 -26.74
N LYS A 804 -7.67 -9.91 -25.90
CA LYS A 804 -7.58 -11.30 -26.33
C LYS A 804 -8.99 -11.93 -26.31
N ASN A 805 -8.99 -13.25 -26.42
CA ASN A 805 -10.08 -14.23 -26.40
C ASN A 805 -11.06 -14.20 -25.21
N ASP A 806 -10.79 -13.44 -24.15
CA ASP A 806 -11.70 -13.33 -23.00
C ASP A 806 -12.85 -12.35 -23.31
N GLN A 807 -14.07 -12.79 -23.02
CA GLN A 807 -15.32 -12.22 -23.49
C GLN A 807 -16.32 -12.12 -22.33
N PHE A 808 -16.81 -10.90 -22.08
CA PHE A 808 -17.55 -10.56 -20.86
C PHE A 808 -19.00 -10.16 -21.16
N VAL A 809 -19.94 -10.64 -20.35
CA VAL A 809 -21.34 -10.17 -20.31
C VAL A 809 -21.64 -9.72 -18.87
N GLY A 810 -22.60 -8.81 -18.66
CA GLY A 810 -22.88 -8.34 -17.31
C GLY A 810 -24.21 -7.62 -17.13
N VAL A 811 -24.63 -7.55 -15.87
CA VAL A 811 -25.92 -7.01 -15.42
C VAL A 811 -25.67 -5.93 -14.39
N TRP A 812 -26.23 -4.74 -14.61
CA TRP A 812 -26.11 -3.63 -13.68
C TRP A 812 -27.46 -3.17 -13.12
N ARG A 813 -27.56 -2.89 -11.82
CA ARG A 813 -28.76 -2.33 -11.16
C ARG A 813 -28.48 -0.97 -10.52
N ARG A 814 -29.45 -0.07 -10.59
CA ARG A 814 -29.32 1.32 -10.09
C ARG A 814 -29.56 1.47 -8.59
N THR A 815 -28.54 1.19 -7.76
CA THR A 815 -28.62 1.34 -6.28
C THR A 815 -27.73 2.47 -5.72
N GLY A 816 -26.73 2.93 -6.47
CA GLY A 816 -25.89 4.09 -6.14
C GLY A 816 -24.77 3.85 -5.13
N LYS A 817 -24.38 2.59 -4.86
CA LYS A 817 -23.18 2.26 -4.08
C LYS A 817 -21.92 2.31 -4.94
N ASP A 818 -20.81 2.55 -4.25
CA ASP A 818 -19.44 2.52 -4.78
C ASP A 818 -18.93 1.07 -4.88
N GLN A 819 -18.24 0.71 -5.97
CA GLN A 819 -17.84 -0.67 -6.26
C GLN A 819 -16.42 -0.81 -6.83
N ILE A 820 -15.72 -1.86 -6.43
CA ILE A 820 -14.36 -2.17 -6.88
C ILE A 820 -14.38 -3.53 -7.56
N ILE A 821 -13.90 -3.59 -8.80
CA ILE A 821 -13.70 -4.85 -9.51
C ILE A 821 -12.25 -5.35 -9.32
N ARG A 822 -12.10 -6.67 -9.25
CA ARG A 822 -10.81 -7.38 -9.32
C ARG A 822 -10.91 -8.54 -10.28
N THR A 823 -9.85 -8.76 -11.06
CA THR A 823 -9.81 -9.83 -12.05
C THR A 823 -8.48 -10.57 -12.06
N GLY A 824 -8.52 -11.86 -12.39
CA GLY A 824 -7.33 -12.66 -12.70
C GLY A 824 -6.48 -13.08 -11.49
N LEU A 825 -7.02 -12.98 -10.28
CA LEU A 825 -6.29 -13.30 -9.07
C LEU A 825 -6.23 -14.82 -8.89
N ASP A 826 -5.09 -15.38 -8.46
CA ASP A 826 -5.13 -16.73 -7.90
C ASP A 826 -5.77 -16.72 -6.51
N LEU A 827 -6.28 -17.89 -6.08
CA LEU A 827 -7.01 -18.10 -4.83
C LEU A 827 -6.40 -17.41 -3.59
N GLU A 828 -5.08 -17.50 -3.41
CA GLU A 828 -4.39 -16.89 -2.28
C GLU A 828 -4.34 -15.37 -2.42
N SER A 829 -4.06 -14.84 -3.61
CA SER A 829 -4.13 -13.40 -3.90
C SER A 829 -5.55 -12.85 -3.74
N PHE A 830 -6.57 -13.59 -4.18
CA PHE A 830 -7.99 -13.22 -4.05
C PHE A 830 -8.42 -13.15 -2.58
N LYS A 831 -8.04 -14.13 -1.75
CA LYS A 831 -8.28 -14.11 -0.30
C LYS A 831 -7.56 -12.96 0.41
N ILE A 832 -6.34 -12.61 -0.01
CA ILE A 832 -5.61 -11.44 0.51
C ILE A 832 -6.33 -10.14 0.12
N GLU A 833 -6.76 -10.02 -1.14
CA GLU A 833 -7.43 -8.82 -1.65
C GLU A 833 -8.82 -8.64 -1.03
N MET A 834 -9.59 -9.72 -0.86
CA MET A 834 -10.87 -9.72 -0.13
C MET A 834 -10.71 -9.19 1.31
N ASN A 835 -9.70 -9.66 2.04
CA ASN A 835 -9.42 -9.16 3.39
C ASN A 835 -8.91 -7.71 3.40
N THR A 836 -8.15 -7.31 2.38
CA THR A 836 -7.69 -5.93 2.20
C THR A 836 -8.87 -5.00 1.97
N LEU A 837 -9.72 -5.28 0.99
CA LEU A 837 -10.94 -4.54 0.67
C LEU A 837 -11.91 -4.47 1.87
N LYS A 838 -12.05 -5.55 2.63
CA LYS A 838 -12.79 -5.61 3.91
C LYS A 838 -12.27 -4.62 4.94
N SER A 839 -10.96 -4.38 5.02
CA SER A 839 -10.40 -3.36 5.92
C SER A 839 -10.73 -1.92 5.51
N TYR A 840 -11.03 -1.68 4.23
CA TYR A 840 -11.49 -0.38 3.69
C TYR A 840 -13.03 -0.26 3.62
N GLY A 841 -13.77 -1.21 4.19
CA GLY A 841 -15.23 -1.20 4.19
C GLY A 841 -15.84 -1.47 2.82
N TYR A 842 -15.29 -2.45 2.11
CA TYR A 842 -15.94 -3.14 0.99
C TYR A 842 -16.15 -4.61 1.36
N TYR A 843 -17.19 -5.23 0.84
CA TYR A 843 -17.46 -6.66 1.01
C TYR A 843 -17.61 -7.31 -0.36
N LEU A 844 -17.38 -8.62 -0.47
CA LEU A 844 -17.52 -9.36 -1.73
C LEU A 844 -19.02 -9.56 -2.01
N ASP A 845 -19.53 -9.06 -3.13
CA ASP A 845 -20.97 -9.12 -3.45
C ASP A 845 -21.30 -10.28 -4.41
N SER A 846 -20.47 -10.51 -5.44
CA SER A 846 -20.35 -11.78 -6.18
C SER A 846 -18.89 -12.06 -6.54
N PHE A 847 -18.56 -13.31 -6.89
CA PHE A 847 -17.27 -13.72 -7.45
C PHE A 847 -17.43 -14.78 -8.53
N ASP A 848 -16.39 -14.93 -9.37
CA ASP A 848 -16.41 -15.84 -10.51
C ASP A 848 -15.10 -16.59 -10.66
N ILE A 849 -15.17 -17.83 -11.15
CA ILE A 849 -14.01 -18.70 -11.37
C ILE A 849 -13.87 -19.07 -12.84
N SER A 850 -12.85 -18.49 -13.48
CA SER A 850 -12.51 -18.75 -14.89
C SER A 850 -11.17 -19.45 -15.04
N TYR A 851 -10.82 -19.85 -16.27
CA TYR A 851 -9.55 -20.52 -16.59
C TYR A 851 -8.86 -19.83 -17.77
N THR A 852 -7.58 -19.46 -17.61
CA THR A 852 -6.83 -18.79 -18.69
C THR A 852 -6.54 -19.73 -19.87
N GLY A 853 -6.78 -19.29 -21.10
CA GLY A 853 -6.61 -20.15 -22.28
C GLY A 853 -5.20 -20.71 -22.52
N GLU A 854 -4.15 -19.96 -22.19
CA GLU A 854 -2.76 -20.36 -22.51
C GLU A 854 -2.19 -21.45 -21.57
N ASN A 855 -2.69 -21.55 -20.34
CA ASN A 855 -2.14 -22.46 -19.31
C ASN A 855 -3.22 -23.20 -18.48
N ASN A 856 -4.50 -22.99 -18.77
CA ASN A 856 -5.64 -23.46 -17.97
C ASN A 856 -5.47 -23.13 -16.46
N LYS A 857 -4.96 -21.93 -16.13
CA LYS A 857 -4.81 -21.50 -14.73
C LYS A 857 -6.17 -21.03 -14.21
N GLU A 858 -6.64 -21.64 -13.12
CA GLU A 858 -7.78 -21.16 -12.35
C GLU A 858 -7.51 -19.73 -11.83
N ILE A 859 -8.45 -18.84 -12.08
CA ILE A 859 -8.42 -17.43 -11.68
C ILE A 859 -9.76 -17.01 -11.10
N TYR A 860 -9.70 -16.06 -10.18
CA TYR A 860 -10.82 -15.54 -9.41
C TYR A 860 -11.02 -14.07 -9.77
N ASP A 861 -12.24 -13.79 -10.20
CA ASP A 861 -12.78 -12.48 -10.47
C ASP A 861 -13.77 -12.11 -9.35
N GLY A 862 -14.00 -10.82 -9.09
CA GLY A 862 -14.91 -10.45 -8.01
C GLY A 862 -15.33 -8.98 -7.97
N VAL A 863 -16.58 -8.79 -7.56
CA VAL A 863 -17.26 -7.49 -7.45
C VAL A 863 -17.39 -7.13 -5.97
N PHE A 864 -16.71 -6.06 -5.54
CA PHE A 864 -16.66 -5.66 -4.14
C PHE A 864 -17.44 -4.37 -3.90
N LYS A 865 -18.52 -4.41 -3.12
CA LYS A 865 -19.40 -3.25 -2.88
C LYS A 865 -19.14 -2.57 -1.54
N LYS A 866 -19.35 -1.26 -1.49
CA LYS A 866 -19.17 -0.47 -0.27
C LYS A 866 -20.15 -0.92 0.82
N GLY A 867 -19.60 -1.31 1.97
CA GLY A 867 -20.38 -1.80 3.11
C GLY A 867 -19.53 -2.67 4.04
N ASN A 868 -20.14 -3.11 5.14
CA ASN A 868 -19.50 -4.03 6.07
C ASN A 868 -20.39 -5.26 6.24
N LYS A 869 -19.92 -6.42 5.78
CA LYS A 869 -20.57 -7.71 5.99
C LYS A 869 -19.61 -8.69 6.68
N THR A 870 -20.15 -9.59 7.49
CA THR A 870 -19.35 -10.68 8.08
C THR A 870 -19.43 -11.87 7.14
N GLN A 871 -18.41 -12.00 6.30
CA GLN A 871 -18.32 -13.05 5.27
C GLN A 871 -17.13 -13.99 5.48
N VAL A 872 -17.28 -15.22 4.98
CA VAL A 872 -16.27 -16.28 4.91
C VAL A 872 -16.35 -16.95 3.53
N LEU A 873 -15.25 -16.97 2.78
CA LEU A 873 -15.15 -17.70 1.51
C LEU A 873 -14.57 -19.10 1.76
N ILE A 874 -15.26 -20.14 1.28
CA ILE A 874 -14.82 -21.54 1.30
C ILE A 874 -14.58 -21.98 -0.13
N THR A 875 -13.48 -22.71 -0.36
CA THR A 875 -13.04 -23.08 -1.71
C THR A 875 -12.59 -24.53 -1.79
N GLY A 876 -12.72 -25.14 -2.98
CA GLY A 876 -12.19 -26.48 -3.25
C GLY A 876 -12.88 -27.61 -2.47
N LYS A 877 -14.21 -27.59 -2.31
CA LYS A 877 -14.96 -28.63 -1.60
C LYS A 877 -15.77 -29.50 -2.57
N TYR A 878 -15.54 -30.82 -2.58
CA TYR A 878 -16.47 -31.75 -3.23
C TYR A 878 -17.90 -31.63 -2.65
N PRO A 879 -18.98 -32.05 -3.36
CA PRO A 879 -20.37 -31.83 -2.94
C PRO A 879 -20.70 -32.24 -1.50
N ALA A 880 -20.41 -33.49 -1.11
CA ALA A 880 -20.61 -33.93 0.28
C ALA A 880 -19.74 -33.18 1.31
N GLY A 881 -18.65 -32.56 0.85
CA GLY A 881 -17.80 -31.66 1.64
C GLY A 881 -18.45 -30.31 1.88
N ILE A 882 -19.03 -29.67 0.85
CA ILE A 882 -19.68 -28.36 1.02
C ILE A 882 -20.96 -28.48 1.85
N ASP A 883 -21.73 -29.56 1.71
CA ASP A 883 -22.93 -29.83 2.53
C ASP A 883 -22.60 -29.83 4.05
N ARG A 884 -21.43 -30.35 4.43
CA ARG A 884 -20.94 -30.31 5.82
C ARG A 884 -20.52 -28.90 6.26
N GLU A 885 -19.93 -28.11 5.36
CA GLU A 885 -19.57 -26.71 5.65
C GLU A 885 -20.83 -25.85 5.82
N VAL A 886 -21.88 -26.07 5.01
CA VAL A 886 -23.18 -25.38 5.14
C VAL A 886 -23.79 -25.61 6.51
N ILE A 887 -23.84 -26.86 6.98
CA ILE A 887 -24.32 -27.17 8.35
C ILE A 887 -23.44 -26.47 9.39
N ARG A 888 -22.11 -26.61 9.30
CA ARG A 888 -21.14 -26.05 10.25
C ARG A 888 -21.19 -24.53 10.35
N PHE A 889 -21.43 -23.82 9.24
CA PHE A 889 -21.53 -22.36 9.23
C PHE A 889 -22.91 -21.87 9.66
N ARG A 890 -23.99 -22.58 9.33
CA ARG A 890 -25.34 -22.27 9.81
C ARG A 890 -25.42 -22.29 11.34
N GLU A 891 -24.76 -23.25 11.98
CA GLU A 891 -24.59 -23.31 13.45
C GLU A 891 -23.85 -22.08 14.03
N GLN A 892 -23.07 -21.37 13.23
CA GLN A 892 -22.34 -20.15 13.59
C GLN A 892 -23.07 -18.85 13.17
N GLY A 893 -24.30 -18.95 12.66
CA GLY A 893 -25.08 -17.82 12.14
C GLY A 893 -24.50 -17.24 10.85
N LEU A 894 -23.90 -18.08 10.01
CA LEU A 894 -23.38 -17.77 8.68
C LEU A 894 -24.11 -18.66 7.66
N GLU A 895 -24.59 -18.09 6.57
CA GLU A 895 -25.41 -18.78 5.59
C GLU A 895 -24.86 -18.57 4.18
N ILE A 896 -25.01 -19.56 3.32
CA ILE A 896 -24.49 -19.54 1.95
C ILE A 896 -25.33 -18.58 1.08
N VAL A 897 -24.66 -17.69 0.35
CA VAL A 897 -25.31 -16.63 -0.46
C VAL A 897 -24.98 -16.65 -1.95
N ASP A 898 -23.89 -17.32 -2.31
CA ASP A 898 -23.28 -17.38 -3.65
C ASP A 898 -22.39 -18.64 -3.67
N VAL A 899 -22.41 -19.38 -4.79
CA VAL A 899 -21.62 -20.59 -5.08
C VAL A 899 -20.95 -20.50 -6.44
N ASN A 900 -19.85 -21.25 -6.59
CA ASN A 900 -19.04 -21.18 -7.81
C ASN A 900 -18.35 -22.51 -8.15
N TYR A 901 -18.30 -22.90 -9.42
CA TYR A 901 -17.62 -24.10 -9.90
C TYR A 901 -16.08 -23.99 -9.82
N GLY A 902 -15.42 -25.03 -9.30
CA GLY A 902 -13.95 -25.18 -9.35
C GLY A 902 -13.53 -26.51 -9.97
N ARG A 903 -12.48 -26.52 -10.79
CA ARG A 903 -11.96 -27.73 -11.44
C ARG A 903 -11.01 -28.49 -10.51
N ASP A 904 -11.14 -29.81 -10.47
CA ASP A 904 -10.23 -30.63 -9.66
C ASP A 904 -8.79 -30.63 -10.22
N LYS A 905 -7.80 -30.82 -9.34
CA LYS A 905 -6.43 -31.15 -9.72
C LYS A 905 -6.28 -32.66 -9.71
N PRO A 906 -5.73 -33.28 -10.78
CA PRO A 906 -5.70 -34.74 -10.95
C PRO A 906 -4.89 -35.51 -9.88
N GLU A 907 -4.22 -34.79 -8.98
CA GLU A 907 -3.43 -35.30 -7.85
C GLU A 907 -4.23 -35.53 -6.55
N ASN A 908 -5.52 -35.14 -6.49
CA ASN A 908 -6.37 -35.27 -5.28
C ASN A 908 -7.61 -36.17 -5.44
N ALA A 909 -7.77 -36.88 -6.57
CA ALA A 909 -8.96 -37.66 -6.89
C ALA A 909 -9.05 -39.00 -6.11
N ASP A 910 -9.21 -38.92 -4.79
CA ASP A 910 -9.25 -40.06 -3.86
C ASP A 910 -10.60 -40.82 -3.85
N ASP A 911 -11.68 -40.25 -4.39
CA ASP A 911 -13.03 -40.85 -4.35
C ASP A 911 -13.68 -41.16 -5.72
N GLY A 912 -13.13 -40.65 -6.83
CA GLY A 912 -13.45 -41.09 -8.20
C GLY A 912 -14.89 -40.89 -8.69
N VAL A 913 -15.72 -40.11 -7.98
CA VAL A 913 -17.14 -39.89 -8.32
C VAL A 913 -17.42 -38.49 -8.87
N TYR A 914 -16.63 -37.47 -8.51
CA TYR A 914 -16.84 -36.08 -8.94
C TYR A 914 -15.56 -35.43 -9.48
N ASN A 915 -15.57 -35.00 -10.75
CA ASN A 915 -14.45 -34.27 -11.37
C ASN A 915 -14.47 -32.75 -11.08
N PHE A 916 -15.13 -32.33 -9.99
CA PHE A 916 -15.32 -30.91 -9.67
C PHE A 916 -15.41 -30.64 -8.18
N THR A 917 -15.13 -29.38 -7.85
CA THR A 917 -15.27 -28.81 -6.51
C THR A 917 -16.24 -27.63 -6.55
N ILE A 918 -16.76 -27.28 -5.38
CA ILE A 918 -17.66 -26.17 -5.13
C ILE A 918 -16.93 -25.17 -4.25
N ASN A 919 -17.05 -23.91 -4.63
CA ASN A 919 -16.64 -22.73 -3.89
C ASN A 919 -17.92 -22.02 -3.42
N ALA A 920 -17.86 -21.34 -2.27
CA ALA A 920 -19.06 -20.79 -1.65
C ALA A 920 -18.73 -19.59 -0.76
N LEU A 921 -19.51 -18.52 -0.93
CA LEU A 921 -19.50 -17.37 -0.05
C LEU A 921 -20.56 -17.53 1.04
N PHE A 922 -20.12 -17.47 2.29
CA PHE A 922 -20.98 -17.47 3.47
C PHE A 922 -21.08 -16.07 4.06
N GLU A 923 -22.28 -15.68 4.49
CA GLU A 923 -22.62 -14.35 5.00
C GLU A 923 -23.48 -14.42 6.26
N ARG A 924 -23.22 -13.52 7.22
CA ARG A 924 -23.98 -13.44 8.47
C ARG A 924 -25.29 -12.67 8.25
N ASP A 925 -26.33 -13.12 8.95
CA ASP A 925 -27.69 -12.56 8.92
C ASP A 925 -28.37 -12.65 7.54
N ALA A 926 -27.82 -13.45 6.62
CA ALA A 926 -28.45 -13.76 5.34
C ALA A 926 -29.63 -14.76 5.50
N PRO A 927 -30.64 -14.73 4.60
CA PRO A 927 -31.76 -15.68 4.62
C PRO A 927 -31.31 -17.13 4.45
N GLN A 928 -31.99 -18.07 5.12
CA GLN A 928 -31.63 -19.49 5.06
C GLN A 928 -31.71 -20.05 3.64
N SER A 929 -30.57 -20.54 3.15
CA SER A 929 -30.41 -21.08 1.80
C SER A 929 -30.36 -22.61 1.75
N THR A 930 -30.64 -23.18 0.58
CA THR A 930 -30.53 -24.61 0.28
C THR A 930 -29.78 -24.76 -1.04
N LEU A 931 -28.63 -25.42 -0.99
CA LEU A 931 -27.83 -25.76 -2.16
C LEU A 931 -28.34 -27.09 -2.73
N PHE A 932 -28.49 -27.16 -4.06
CA PHE A 932 -28.63 -28.41 -4.79
C PHE A 932 -27.52 -28.53 -5.82
N HIS A 933 -26.93 -29.72 -5.90
CA HIS A 933 -25.88 -30.05 -6.86
C HIS A 933 -26.39 -31.08 -7.87
N SER A 934 -25.84 -31.04 -9.09
CA SER A 934 -26.08 -32.03 -10.16
C SER A 934 -27.51 -32.06 -10.72
N PHE A 935 -28.06 -30.89 -11.06
CA PHE A 935 -29.26 -30.81 -11.90
C PHE A 935 -28.83 -30.86 -13.38
N THR A 936 -29.44 -31.73 -14.19
CA THR A 936 -29.08 -31.88 -15.61
C THR A 936 -29.92 -30.95 -16.49
N THR A 937 -29.46 -30.62 -17.69
CA THR A 937 -30.30 -29.91 -18.68
C THR A 937 -31.63 -30.60 -19.02
N LEU A 938 -31.76 -31.92 -18.77
CA LEU A 938 -33.02 -32.64 -19.00
C LEU A 938 -34.06 -32.45 -17.90
N ASP A 939 -33.65 -32.16 -16.66
CA ASP A 939 -34.53 -32.17 -15.48
C ASP A 939 -34.47 -30.91 -14.61
N ILE A 940 -33.57 -29.97 -14.91
CA ILE A 940 -33.39 -28.73 -14.14
C ILE A 940 -34.68 -27.89 -14.06
N VAL A 941 -35.41 -27.72 -15.17
CA VAL A 941 -36.64 -26.92 -15.19
C VAL A 941 -37.71 -27.52 -14.27
N ASP A 942 -37.92 -28.83 -14.34
CA ASP A 942 -38.89 -29.54 -13.50
C ASP A 942 -38.47 -29.53 -12.02
N LYS A 943 -37.17 -29.70 -11.73
CA LYS A 943 -36.63 -29.61 -10.37
C LYS A 943 -36.75 -28.20 -9.78
N ILE A 944 -36.50 -27.15 -10.55
CA ILE A 944 -36.72 -25.75 -10.12
C ILE A 944 -38.20 -25.53 -9.85
N ASN A 945 -39.09 -25.97 -10.74
CA ASN A 945 -40.55 -25.91 -10.52
C ASN A 945 -40.98 -26.66 -9.24
N GLU A 946 -40.39 -27.82 -8.95
CA GLU A 946 -40.63 -28.58 -7.72
C GLU A 946 -40.22 -27.80 -6.45
N LYS A 947 -39.05 -27.13 -6.47
CA LYS A 947 -38.61 -26.30 -5.34
C LYS A 947 -39.44 -25.02 -5.21
N GLN A 948 -39.86 -24.43 -6.33
CA GLN A 948 -40.75 -23.29 -6.34
C GLN A 948 -42.14 -23.60 -5.76
N ALA A 949 -42.67 -24.80 -6.02
CA ALA A 949 -43.88 -25.29 -5.36
C ALA A 949 -43.73 -25.47 -3.82
N GLN A 950 -42.50 -25.47 -3.31
CA GLN A 950 -42.15 -25.53 -1.88
C GLN A 950 -41.89 -24.13 -1.27
N ASN A 951 -42.25 -23.04 -1.96
CA ASN A 951 -41.97 -21.64 -1.60
C ASN A 951 -40.46 -21.33 -1.48
N LEU A 952 -39.65 -21.94 -2.34
CA LEU A 952 -38.25 -21.59 -2.54
C LEU A 952 -38.10 -20.78 -3.84
N ARG A 953 -37.23 -19.78 -3.83
CA ARG A 953 -36.83 -19.02 -5.02
C ARG A 953 -35.35 -19.24 -5.29
N LEU A 954 -34.99 -19.39 -6.56
CA LEU A 954 -33.60 -19.55 -6.99
C LEU A 954 -32.89 -18.19 -6.84
N ILE A 955 -31.65 -18.15 -6.39
CA ILE A 955 -30.88 -16.91 -6.22
C ILE A 955 -29.53 -16.91 -6.93
N ASP A 956 -29.09 -18.08 -7.40
CA ASP A 956 -27.75 -18.33 -7.93
C ASP A 956 -27.79 -19.63 -8.77
N ILE A 957 -27.14 -19.66 -9.94
CA ILE A 957 -26.98 -20.85 -10.77
C ILE A 957 -25.63 -20.90 -11.49
N GLU A 958 -24.94 -22.04 -11.36
CA GLU A 958 -23.61 -22.28 -11.97
C GLU A 958 -23.65 -23.46 -12.93
N ALA A 959 -23.06 -23.35 -14.11
CA ALA A 959 -22.97 -24.39 -15.13
C ALA A 959 -21.64 -25.15 -15.02
N ILE A 960 -21.72 -26.37 -14.52
CA ILE A 960 -20.57 -27.29 -14.34
C ILE A 960 -20.06 -27.77 -15.70
N PRO A 961 -18.85 -27.40 -16.18
CA PRO A 961 -18.36 -27.83 -17.49
C PRO A 961 -18.26 -29.36 -17.62
N VAL A 962 -18.77 -29.90 -18.73
CA VAL A 962 -18.87 -31.35 -18.97
C VAL A 962 -17.98 -31.84 -20.11
N ASN A 963 -17.53 -33.10 -20.01
CA ASN A 963 -16.81 -33.77 -21.08
C ASN A 963 -17.73 -34.08 -22.28
N LYS A 964 -17.12 -34.35 -23.45
CA LYS A 964 -17.71 -34.29 -24.81
C LYS A 964 -18.94 -35.17 -25.13
N ASP A 965 -19.47 -35.94 -24.20
CA ASP A 965 -20.62 -36.84 -24.40
C ASP A 965 -21.66 -36.84 -23.26
N SER A 966 -21.62 -35.84 -22.36
CA SER A 966 -22.47 -35.77 -21.16
C SER A 966 -23.45 -34.58 -21.17
N HIS A 967 -24.62 -34.76 -20.54
CA HIS A 967 -25.55 -33.66 -20.28
C HIS A 967 -24.91 -32.63 -19.34
N GLN A 968 -25.00 -31.35 -19.71
CA GLN A 968 -24.61 -30.21 -18.87
C GLN A 968 -25.28 -30.30 -17.50
N ASN A 969 -24.50 -30.07 -16.44
CA ASN A 969 -24.96 -30.08 -15.06
C ASN A 969 -24.94 -28.67 -14.47
N PHE A 970 -25.73 -28.44 -13.43
CA PHE A 970 -25.78 -27.18 -12.70
C PHE A 970 -25.67 -27.36 -11.17
N LEU A 971 -25.15 -26.32 -10.51
CA LEU A 971 -25.40 -26.03 -9.10
C LEU A 971 -26.53 -25.00 -9.02
N CYS A 972 -27.40 -25.09 -8.02
CA CYS A 972 -28.52 -24.18 -7.86
C CYS A 972 -28.67 -23.81 -6.38
N LEU A 973 -28.64 -22.51 -6.06
CA LEU A 973 -28.88 -22.02 -4.71
C LEU A 973 -30.28 -21.44 -4.58
N PHE A 974 -31.01 -21.84 -3.54
CA PHE A 974 -32.37 -21.37 -3.27
C PHE A 974 -32.49 -20.76 -1.88
N THR A 975 -33.32 -19.74 -1.72
CA THR A 975 -33.79 -19.23 -0.42
C THR A 975 -35.31 -19.34 -0.32
N ALA A 976 -35.86 -19.34 0.90
CA ALA A 976 -37.29 -19.14 1.10
C ALA A 976 -37.76 -17.81 0.46
N GLY A 977 -38.87 -17.84 -0.28
CA GLY A 977 -39.44 -16.66 -0.93
C GLY A 977 -40.47 -16.98 -2.02
N ASN A 978 -41.05 -15.93 -2.60
CA ASN A 978 -41.96 -16.09 -3.74
C ASN A 978 -41.19 -16.62 -4.96
N PRO A 979 -41.72 -17.63 -5.68
CA PRO A 979 -41.15 -18.14 -6.93
C PRO A 979 -40.82 -17.04 -7.93
N ASN A 980 -39.63 -17.15 -8.52
CA ASN A 980 -39.08 -16.25 -9.52
C ASN A 980 -39.00 -16.96 -10.89
N LYS A 981 -38.68 -16.24 -11.96
CA LYS A 981 -38.62 -16.84 -13.31
C LYS A 981 -37.22 -17.35 -13.60
N PHE A 982 -37.16 -18.49 -14.27
CA PHE A 982 -35.94 -19.16 -14.72
C PHE A 982 -36.09 -19.50 -16.20
N LEU A 983 -35.03 -19.32 -16.97
CA LEU A 983 -34.99 -19.58 -18.41
C LEU A 983 -33.63 -20.17 -18.80
N ILE A 984 -33.65 -21.15 -19.70
CA ILE A 984 -32.47 -21.59 -20.47
C ILE A 984 -32.79 -21.37 -21.95
N GLU A 985 -31.87 -20.74 -22.68
CA GLU A 985 -32.05 -20.41 -24.11
C GLU A 985 -30.71 -20.47 -24.87
N ASN A 986 -30.75 -20.40 -26.21
CA ASN A 986 -29.57 -20.10 -27.02
C ASN A 986 -29.20 -18.62 -26.87
N GLN A 987 -27.90 -18.33 -26.79
CA GLN A 987 -27.32 -16.98 -26.72
C GLN A 987 -27.90 -15.99 -27.77
N THR A 988 -28.18 -16.47 -28.99
CA THR A 988 -28.71 -15.66 -30.09
C THR A 988 -30.16 -15.24 -29.82
N ASP A 989 -31.01 -16.22 -29.47
CA ASP A 989 -32.43 -15.98 -29.19
C ASP A 989 -32.58 -15.12 -27.92
N PHE A 990 -31.77 -15.38 -26.89
CA PHE A 990 -31.75 -14.59 -25.65
C PHE A 990 -31.44 -13.12 -25.89
N ARG A 991 -30.41 -12.83 -26.69
CA ARG A 991 -30.07 -11.47 -27.12
C ARG A 991 -31.24 -10.80 -27.84
N GLU A 992 -31.88 -11.48 -28.77
CA GLU A 992 -32.94 -10.90 -29.60
C GLU A 992 -34.24 -10.70 -28.80
N ASN A 993 -34.62 -11.67 -27.97
CA ASN A 993 -35.77 -11.57 -27.07
C ASN A 993 -35.57 -10.52 -25.97
N LEU A 994 -34.35 -10.34 -25.46
CA LEU A 994 -34.04 -9.26 -24.51
C LEU A 994 -34.22 -7.88 -25.16
N LYS A 995 -33.65 -7.66 -26.35
CA LYS A 995 -33.79 -6.39 -27.10
C LYS A 995 -35.23 -6.09 -27.52
N ASN A 996 -35.97 -7.11 -27.93
CA ASN A 996 -37.38 -6.99 -28.32
C ASN A 996 -38.32 -6.76 -27.12
N GLY A 997 -37.80 -6.82 -25.88
CA GLY A 997 -38.59 -6.65 -24.66
C GLY A 997 -39.51 -7.85 -24.34
N THR A 998 -39.28 -9.02 -24.95
CA THR A 998 -40.03 -10.26 -24.71
C THR A 998 -40.07 -10.61 -23.22
N TYR A 999 -38.97 -10.37 -22.50
CA TYR A 999 -38.81 -10.66 -21.07
C TYR A 999 -39.30 -9.56 -20.12
N SER A 1000 -39.92 -8.49 -20.63
CA SER A 1000 -40.50 -7.42 -19.81
C SER A 1000 -41.50 -7.90 -18.74
N SER A 1001 -42.16 -9.04 -18.97
CA SER A 1001 -43.08 -9.68 -18.02
C SER A 1001 -42.39 -10.53 -16.94
N PHE A 1002 -41.11 -10.87 -17.10
CA PHE A 1002 -40.35 -11.70 -16.16
C PHE A 1002 -39.71 -10.86 -15.05
N GLY A 1003 -39.45 -9.57 -15.31
CA GLY A 1003 -38.92 -8.61 -14.35
C GLY A 1003 -37.50 -8.17 -14.69
N GLN A 1004 -36.61 -8.25 -13.71
CA GLN A 1004 -35.20 -7.87 -13.79
C GLN A 1004 -34.33 -9.12 -13.62
N ILE A 1005 -33.21 -9.21 -14.33
CA ILE A 1005 -32.24 -10.29 -14.18
C ILE A 1005 -31.60 -10.18 -12.80
N LEU A 1006 -31.52 -11.30 -12.10
CA LEU A 1006 -30.79 -11.43 -10.83
C LEU A 1006 -29.38 -11.97 -11.07
N ASP A 1007 -29.26 -12.91 -12.02
CA ASP A 1007 -28.09 -13.76 -12.25
C ASP A 1007 -28.17 -14.32 -13.70
N ILE A 1008 -27.04 -14.40 -14.42
CA ILE A 1008 -26.89 -14.90 -15.79
C ILE A 1008 -25.62 -15.74 -15.96
N GLU A 1009 -25.78 -17.01 -16.35
CA GLU A 1009 -24.69 -17.97 -16.53
C GLU A 1009 -24.54 -18.36 -18.01
N SER A 1010 -23.31 -18.32 -18.54
CA SER A 1010 -22.99 -18.45 -19.97
C SER A 1010 -22.11 -19.67 -20.30
N TYR A 1011 -22.73 -20.78 -20.72
CA TYR A 1011 -22.04 -22.06 -20.92
C TYR A 1011 -22.13 -22.61 -22.35
N TYR A 1012 -21.18 -23.49 -22.70
CA TYR A 1012 -21.11 -24.12 -24.01
C TYR A 1012 -21.87 -25.45 -24.04
N ASN A 1013 -22.96 -25.51 -24.80
CA ASN A 1013 -23.76 -26.71 -24.96
C ASN A 1013 -23.18 -27.60 -26.07
N ASN A 1014 -22.91 -28.86 -25.74
CA ASN A 1014 -22.35 -29.86 -26.65
C ASN A 1014 -23.25 -31.11 -26.61
N ASN A 1015 -24.43 -30.99 -27.22
CA ASN A 1015 -25.43 -32.06 -27.32
C ASN A 1015 -25.46 -32.66 -28.74
N ARG A 1016 -26.39 -33.59 -29.00
CA ARG A 1016 -26.51 -34.24 -30.33
C ARG A 1016 -27.03 -33.35 -31.46
N GLU A 1017 -27.52 -32.16 -31.15
CA GLU A 1017 -28.14 -31.23 -32.11
C GLU A 1017 -27.12 -30.21 -32.65
N GLY A 1018 -25.99 -30.04 -31.97
CA GLY A 1018 -24.89 -29.19 -32.41
C GLY A 1018 -24.07 -28.68 -31.23
N LYS A 1019 -23.13 -27.78 -31.55
CA LYS A 1019 -22.37 -27.01 -30.57
C LYS A 1019 -22.82 -25.56 -30.61
N TYR A 1020 -23.26 -25.00 -29.49
CA TYR A 1020 -23.70 -23.61 -29.40
C TYR A 1020 -23.59 -23.09 -27.96
N TRP A 1021 -23.50 -21.77 -27.81
CA TRP A 1021 -23.58 -21.12 -26.51
C TRP A 1021 -25.03 -21.05 -26.01
N SER A 1022 -25.23 -21.40 -24.75
CA SER A 1022 -26.49 -21.32 -24.04
C SER A 1022 -26.37 -20.38 -22.86
N VAL A 1023 -27.53 -19.84 -22.46
CA VAL A 1023 -27.65 -18.86 -21.38
C VAL A 1023 -28.67 -19.41 -20.39
N ALA A 1024 -28.25 -19.61 -19.14
CA ALA A 1024 -29.16 -19.77 -18.02
C ALA A 1024 -29.38 -18.39 -17.38
N SER A 1025 -30.62 -18.07 -16.98
CA SER A 1025 -30.92 -16.75 -16.40
C SER A 1025 -32.01 -16.80 -15.34
N ILE A 1026 -31.79 -16.06 -14.25
CA ILE A 1026 -32.70 -15.90 -13.13
C ILE A 1026 -33.33 -14.51 -13.19
N TRP A 1027 -34.64 -14.43 -12.98
CA TRP A 1027 -35.44 -13.22 -13.16
C TRP A 1027 -36.37 -12.98 -11.98
N GLU A 1028 -36.30 -11.80 -11.35
CA GLU A 1028 -37.19 -11.41 -10.25
C GLU A 1028 -37.94 -10.10 -10.52
N THR A 1029 -39.16 -9.99 -9.96
CA THR A 1029 -39.92 -8.73 -10.03
C THR A 1029 -39.26 -7.67 -9.16
N SER A 1030 -38.63 -6.67 -9.79
CA SER A 1030 -38.00 -5.54 -9.12
C SER A 1030 -38.39 -4.21 -9.77
N GLY A 1031 -38.63 -3.20 -8.93
CA GLY A 1031 -38.86 -1.81 -9.34
C GLY A 1031 -37.57 -1.00 -9.55
N VAL A 1032 -36.41 -1.63 -9.40
CA VAL A 1032 -35.10 -1.00 -9.62
C VAL A 1032 -34.74 -1.09 -11.10
N SER A 1033 -34.26 0.01 -11.68
CA SER A 1033 -33.83 0.04 -13.08
C SER A 1033 -32.54 -0.78 -13.28
N GLN A 1034 -32.52 -1.56 -14.35
CA GLN A 1034 -31.39 -2.40 -14.78
C GLN A 1034 -30.84 -1.96 -16.14
N LYS A 1035 -29.57 -2.28 -16.39
CA LYS A 1035 -28.91 -2.32 -17.69
C LYS A 1035 -28.23 -3.68 -17.88
N THR A 1036 -27.99 -4.08 -19.13
CA THR A 1036 -27.19 -5.26 -19.50
C THR A 1036 -26.25 -4.87 -20.63
N SER A 1037 -25.11 -5.54 -20.79
CA SER A 1037 -24.19 -5.27 -21.92
C SER A 1037 -24.89 -5.43 -23.26
N ILE A 1038 -25.65 -6.52 -23.38
CA ILE A 1038 -26.47 -6.94 -24.51
C ILE A 1038 -27.39 -5.81 -25.05
N ASN A 1039 -27.96 -4.99 -24.16
CA ASN A 1039 -28.86 -3.90 -24.53
C ASN A 1039 -28.14 -2.59 -24.89
N GLU A 1040 -26.86 -2.45 -24.55
CA GLU A 1040 -26.10 -1.21 -24.68
C GLU A 1040 -25.15 -1.23 -25.90
N THR A 1041 -24.71 -2.41 -26.36
CA THR A 1041 -23.67 -2.54 -27.40
C THR A 1041 -24.02 -3.42 -28.60
N ASP A 1042 -25.26 -3.90 -28.68
CA ASP A 1042 -25.77 -4.85 -29.68
C ASP A 1042 -25.13 -6.27 -29.69
N ASP A 1043 -23.87 -6.41 -29.30
CA ASP A 1043 -23.17 -7.69 -29.09
C ASP A 1043 -23.59 -8.36 -27.76
N TYR A 1044 -23.52 -9.70 -27.69
CA TYR A 1044 -23.81 -10.43 -26.45
C TYR A 1044 -22.65 -10.31 -25.44
N THR A 1045 -21.44 -10.66 -25.87
CA THR A 1045 -20.20 -10.48 -25.10
C THR A 1045 -19.41 -9.28 -25.57
N MET A 1046 -18.52 -8.80 -24.71
CA MET A 1046 -17.67 -7.66 -24.94
C MET A 1046 -16.21 -8.00 -24.59
N SER A 1047 -15.26 -7.34 -25.26
CA SER A 1047 -13.87 -7.33 -24.77
C SER A 1047 -13.76 -6.74 -23.36
N PHE A 1048 -12.75 -7.14 -22.59
CA PHE A 1048 -12.48 -6.56 -21.26
C PHE A 1048 -12.50 -5.03 -21.27
N CYS A 1049 -11.79 -4.39 -22.19
CA CYS A 1049 -11.75 -2.92 -22.23
C CYS A 1049 -13.11 -2.28 -22.53
N ASN A 1050 -13.86 -2.81 -23.50
CA ASN A 1050 -15.19 -2.28 -23.81
C ASN A 1050 -16.14 -2.47 -22.61
N PHE A 1051 -16.06 -3.63 -21.96
CA PHE A 1051 -16.86 -3.95 -20.77
C PHE A 1051 -16.55 -2.98 -19.62
N MET A 1052 -15.27 -2.71 -19.35
CA MET A 1052 -14.83 -1.81 -18.30
C MET A 1052 -15.14 -0.32 -18.59
N ASP A 1053 -15.11 0.10 -19.85
CA ASP A 1053 -15.53 1.45 -20.25
C ASP A 1053 -17.06 1.62 -20.15
N LEU A 1054 -17.85 0.59 -20.52
CA LEU A 1054 -19.29 0.54 -20.28
C LEU A 1054 -19.60 0.53 -18.77
N HIS A 1055 -18.88 -0.28 -17.99
CA HIS A 1055 -19.00 -0.32 -16.53
C HIS A 1055 -18.77 1.06 -15.91
N THR A 1056 -17.67 1.73 -16.29
CA THR A 1056 -17.36 3.09 -15.81
C THR A 1056 -18.45 4.11 -16.18
N THR A 1057 -19.06 3.95 -17.35
CA THR A 1057 -20.18 4.79 -17.82
C THR A 1057 -21.46 4.50 -17.03
N ASN A 1058 -21.73 3.24 -16.70
CA ASN A 1058 -22.88 2.82 -15.90
C ASN A 1058 -22.73 3.26 -14.43
N GLU A 1059 -21.55 3.11 -13.85
CA GLU A 1059 -21.18 3.59 -12.52
C GLU A 1059 -21.37 5.12 -12.40
N PHE A 1060 -20.95 5.90 -13.42
CA PHE A 1060 -21.21 7.34 -13.47
C PHE A 1060 -22.72 7.67 -13.39
N ASN A 1061 -23.58 6.82 -13.96
CA ASN A 1061 -25.03 6.98 -13.96
C ASN A 1061 -25.73 6.39 -12.70
N GLY A 1062 -24.95 5.86 -11.75
CA GLY A 1062 -25.42 5.28 -10.49
C GLY A 1062 -25.82 3.81 -10.57
N TYR A 1063 -25.34 3.07 -11.57
CA TYR A 1063 -25.57 1.64 -11.76
C TYR A 1063 -24.39 0.81 -11.26
N GLU A 1064 -24.66 -0.14 -10.37
CA GLU A 1064 -23.70 -1.13 -9.88
C GLU A 1064 -23.76 -2.39 -10.72
N LEU A 1065 -22.62 -3.00 -11.03
CA LEU A 1065 -22.58 -4.39 -11.50
C LEU A 1065 -23.09 -5.27 -10.36
N ILE A 1066 -24.08 -6.11 -10.64
CA ILE A 1066 -24.61 -7.07 -9.67
C ILE A 1066 -24.13 -8.49 -9.94
N ASP A 1067 -23.75 -8.74 -11.18
CA ASP A 1067 -23.50 -10.06 -11.74
C ASP A 1067 -22.86 -9.88 -13.13
N TRP A 1068 -22.00 -10.82 -13.52
CA TRP A 1068 -21.23 -10.83 -14.76
C TRP A 1068 -20.60 -12.19 -15.04
N GLU A 1069 -20.13 -12.37 -16.26
CA GLU A 1069 -19.57 -13.63 -16.72
C GLU A 1069 -18.31 -13.41 -17.55
N ARG A 1070 -17.30 -14.27 -17.38
CA ARG A 1070 -16.10 -14.30 -18.23
C ARG A 1070 -16.03 -15.63 -18.97
N THR A 1071 -16.41 -15.57 -20.23
CA THR A 1071 -16.28 -16.67 -21.19
C THR A 1071 -14.95 -16.57 -21.96
N TYR A 1072 -14.40 -17.73 -22.37
CA TYR A 1072 -13.23 -17.79 -23.25
C TYR A 1072 -13.66 -18.32 -24.63
N THR A 1073 -13.40 -17.56 -25.69
CA THR A 1073 -13.54 -18.05 -27.06
C THR A 1073 -12.22 -18.63 -27.54
N GLU A 1074 -12.17 -19.92 -27.89
CA GLU A 1074 -11.04 -20.44 -28.68
C GLU A 1074 -10.84 -19.56 -29.93
N PRO A 1075 -9.59 -19.32 -30.39
CA PRO A 1075 -9.37 -18.56 -31.61
C PRO A 1075 -10.16 -19.17 -32.77
N THR A 1076 -10.98 -18.36 -33.44
CA THR A 1076 -11.54 -18.76 -34.72
C THR A 1076 -10.38 -18.89 -35.71
N GLU A 1077 -10.30 -20.04 -36.40
CA GLU A 1077 -9.41 -20.21 -37.55
C GLU A 1077 -9.98 -19.42 -38.75
N ASP A 1078 -9.77 -18.10 -38.76
CA ASP A 1078 -10.04 -17.17 -39.87
C ASP A 1078 -8.74 -16.42 -40.30
#